data_AF-A0A1S8X6G5-F1
#
_entry.id   AF-A0A1S8X6G5-F1
#
_cell.length_a   1.000
_cell.length_b   1.000
_cell.length_c   1.000
_cell.angle_alpha   90.00
_cell.angle_beta   90.00
_cell.angle_gamma   90.00
#
_symmetry.space_group_name_H-M   'P 1'
#
loop_
_entity.id
_entity.type
_entity.pdbx_description
1 polymer ?
#
loop_
_entity_poly.entity_id
_entity_poly.type
_entity_poly.pdbx_seq_one_letter_code
_entity_poly.pdbx_strand_id
1 'polypeptide(L)'
;MFAKNATSSLGCLKEAFHSIAAVNVALKKPLIGSGKYLWKATDGKLDSTFSPYSVDFPYYYVDLGAVYNLTSIHLYGQNEWSFDMQGINVRFDVHTFGNYMSPCNFQSHYPWDLLASNLIFKRKGEKIELKPQKPVQYILIGRPNPNYPKSGRSIPIGDIQAFGEELYKQPVPQVPTDESPIPPNYHKVTRRAVLGTVKKIWMNPGSGYFKQNKKYNDVVLGWLDQPNSMAVVRGKARMVFVMGVALPKEIDNHPLYENMKGPCKDWLTNGSTTGKYVRVNEAYSAGDVLLITSDDQFDVDVIYAKLESGENSALIGYYAKDDNDILAELMVKLEVDFVKTNMDLSPQFISVSGSADSNGFIPTSYMIERYVQSWTAFKTERFQVNENELGVEDEATEEQVKALVDKYGTLMEYLSPCDLKAYVKSSSTSMALVNYNSILKCQSGKNGFALPNIHRHPGTIPPTTKPTTVVATVVGDVNGNFIPLGVYAKPGEQFTWTLLENVNPDPKWQRLRVNAQGDSIESHSEWWRWPSIVTQLRLRKNGRYVSPHGGPILLQTTKGTNVTIRLENVYRYPWLDLRNNESIASFAREINEYSTVPWLFIAGDSMYSMLKTIDVVNSNANEVTSSARHFDNAIKVMHNYRGTKWEDARVEVFVADIQISAGYGHSGYPWMGSIDWSHLFTLWSSSIKNGGQPGFVHEIGHNLQVGEATLKWGGEVTNNIYRLIVDEINLGLNPYQGDMDTGKWTGTSYEGPGWGYYRYLGRLFGHGLVGNGFIEARKARPGSEQDKTDFWVKQMCKETSYNLLPFHEMWHFPLSQKTREICSEFPCFFPDDEYTKPHQARIDEVLKDYPNCSRTNPNKVVFRGDIRRGIGVVRPQNIFLKFE
;
A
#
# COMPACT_ATOMS: atom_id res chain seq x y z
N MET A 1 57.20 -47.38 -19.56
CA MET A 1 58.35 -46.71 -18.89
C MET A 1 59.46 -46.59 -19.91
N PHE A 2 60.04 -45.38 -20.05
CA PHE A 2 61.10 -44.99 -20.99
C PHE A 2 60.71 -45.02 -22.49
N ALA A 3 61.29 -44.26 -23.42
CA ALA A 3 61.80 -42.88 -23.55
C ALA A 3 62.53 -42.85 -24.91
N LYS A 4 62.36 -41.74 -25.66
CA LYS A 4 63.17 -41.22 -26.78
C LYS A 4 62.98 -41.76 -28.22
N ASN A 5 62.59 -40.81 -29.08
CA ASN A 5 63.16 -40.41 -30.39
C ASN A 5 63.20 -41.45 -31.53
N ALA A 6 62.96 -41.14 -32.80
CA ALA A 6 62.53 -39.92 -33.49
C ALA A 6 62.27 -40.29 -34.98
N THR A 7 61.43 -39.45 -35.62
CA THR A 7 61.51 -38.98 -37.01
C THR A 7 61.33 -39.91 -38.23
N SER A 8 60.21 -39.64 -38.92
CA SER A 8 60.11 -39.09 -40.29
C SER A 8 59.70 -40.01 -41.45
N SER A 9 58.57 -39.64 -42.07
CA SER A 9 58.34 -39.47 -43.51
C SER A 9 56.86 -39.11 -43.70
N LEU A 10 56.49 -37.82 -43.68
CA LEU A 10 56.29 -36.96 -44.85
C LEU A 10 55.58 -37.64 -46.03
N GLY A 11 54.33 -37.23 -46.30
CA GLY A 11 53.65 -37.52 -47.55
C GLY A 11 52.15 -37.21 -47.53
N CYS A 12 51.77 -36.03 -48.03
CA CYS A 12 50.45 -35.66 -48.55
C CYS A 12 49.21 -35.78 -47.65
N LEU A 13 48.68 -34.62 -47.24
CA LEU A 13 47.33 -34.19 -47.67
C LEU A 13 47.17 -32.69 -47.38
N LYS A 14 47.04 -31.94 -48.49
CA LYS A 14 46.61 -30.54 -48.52
C LYS A 14 45.19 -30.41 -47.96
N GLU A 15 44.95 -29.25 -47.34
CA GLU A 15 43.67 -28.53 -47.32
C GLU A 15 42.43 -29.33 -46.89
N ALA A 16 42.15 -29.29 -45.60
CA ALA A 16 40.78 -29.33 -45.10
C ALA A 16 40.61 -28.24 -44.05
N PHE A 17 40.33 -27.02 -44.51
CA PHE A 17 39.67 -26.00 -43.69
C PHE A 17 38.36 -26.62 -43.17
N HIS A 18 38.38 -27.11 -41.93
CA HIS A 18 37.15 -27.35 -41.19
C HIS A 18 36.58 -25.96 -40.83
N SER A 19 35.69 -25.43 -41.67
CA SER A 19 34.76 -24.41 -41.21
C SER A 19 33.85 -25.09 -40.19
N ILE A 20 34.14 -24.89 -38.91
CA ILE A 20 33.16 -25.19 -37.86
C ILE A 20 31.95 -24.33 -38.21
N ALA A 21 30.84 -24.97 -38.61
CA ALA A 21 29.60 -24.25 -38.88
C ALA A 21 29.25 -23.45 -37.63
N ALA A 22 29.17 -22.12 -37.77
CA ALA A 22 28.89 -21.25 -36.65
C ALA A 22 27.56 -21.67 -36.01
N VAL A 23 27.58 -22.03 -34.74
CA VAL A 23 26.40 -22.48 -34.00
C VAL A 23 25.47 -21.29 -33.81
N ASN A 24 24.19 -21.43 -34.18
CA ASN A 24 23.17 -20.43 -33.89
C ASN A 24 22.91 -20.42 -32.38
N VAL A 25 23.46 -19.45 -31.66
CA VAL A 25 23.33 -19.33 -30.19
C VAL A 25 21.96 -18.84 -29.76
N ALA A 26 21.15 -18.29 -30.68
CA ALA A 26 19.75 -17.91 -30.42
C ALA A 26 18.78 -19.09 -30.57
N LEU A 27 19.20 -20.22 -31.15
CA LEU A 27 18.31 -21.35 -31.42
C LEU A 27 17.63 -21.87 -30.14
N LYS A 28 16.30 -21.95 -30.16
CA LYS A 28 15.42 -22.35 -29.05
C LYS A 28 15.56 -21.50 -27.78
N LYS A 29 16.15 -20.31 -27.86
CA LYS A 29 16.21 -19.39 -26.74
C LYS A 29 14.84 -18.74 -26.51
N PRO A 30 14.46 -18.49 -25.24
CA PRO A 30 13.18 -17.88 -24.95
C PRO A 30 13.12 -16.46 -25.52
N LEU A 31 12.02 -16.15 -26.19
CA LEU A 31 11.62 -14.79 -26.52
C LEU A 31 10.81 -14.24 -25.34
N ILE A 32 11.18 -13.07 -24.83
CA ILE A 32 10.42 -12.35 -23.82
C ILE A 32 9.66 -11.23 -24.52
N GLY A 33 8.33 -11.27 -24.45
CA GLY A 33 7.43 -10.32 -25.08
C GLY A 33 5.97 -10.73 -24.91
N SER A 34 5.05 -9.94 -25.46
CA SER A 34 3.62 -10.25 -25.44
C SER A 34 3.14 -10.64 -26.85
N GLY A 35 2.53 -11.81 -27.00
CA GLY A 35 2.07 -12.30 -28.30
C GLY A 35 1.69 -13.77 -28.30
N LYS A 36 1.38 -14.30 -29.49
CA LYS A 36 1.23 -15.74 -29.75
C LYS A 36 2.49 -16.29 -30.40
N TYR A 37 2.78 -17.55 -30.10
CA TYR A 37 3.87 -18.32 -30.72
C TYR A 37 5.27 -17.71 -30.49
N LEU A 38 5.57 -17.26 -29.27
CA LEU A 38 6.85 -16.62 -28.92
C LEU A 38 8.08 -17.46 -29.35
N TRP A 39 8.00 -18.77 -29.14
CA TRP A 39 9.08 -19.71 -29.46
C TRP A 39 9.41 -19.81 -30.95
N LYS A 40 8.50 -19.40 -31.85
CA LYS A 40 8.72 -19.42 -33.30
C LYS A 40 9.79 -18.40 -33.73
N ALA A 41 10.00 -17.32 -32.97
CA ALA A 41 11.01 -16.32 -33.31
C ALA A 41 12.45 -16.83 -33.21
N THR A 42 12.69 -18.02 -32.67
CA THR A 42 14.03 -18.59 -32.45
C THR A 42 14.08 -20.09 -32.75
N ASP A 43 13.09 -20.66 -33.43
CA ASP A 43 13.01 -22.11 -33.65
C ASP A 43 13.83 -22.61 -34.86
N GLY A 44 14.40 -21.69 -35.64
CA GLY A 44 15.17 -21.99 -36.84
C GLY A 44 14.32 -22.27 -38.08
N LYS A 45 13.00 -22.07 -38.05
CA LYS A 45 12.07 -22.38 -39.14
C LYS A 45 11.48 -21.11 -39.75
N LEU A 46 11.79 -20.88 -41.03
CA LEU A 46 11.33 -19.68 -41.76
C LEU A 46 9.84 -19.70 -42.11
N ASP A 47 9.18 -20.86 -42.14
CA ASP A 47 7.74 -21.01 -42.41
C ASP A 47 6.87 -20.80 -41.15
N SER A 48 7.51 -20.44 -40.04
CA SER A 48 6.88 -20.13 -38.76
C SER A 48 6.98 -18.62 -38.48
N THR A 49 6.04 -18.03 -37.73
CA THR A 49 6.07 -16.61 -37.38
C THR A 49 5.58 -16.31 -35.96
N PHE A 50 6.33 -15.47 -35.25
CA PHE A 50 5.90 -14.87 -33.98
C PHE A 50 4.89 -13.74 -34.21
N SER A 51 3.75 -13.79 -33.51
CA SER A 51 2.68 -12.80 -33.60
C SER A 51 2.62 -11.92 -32.35
N PRO A 52 3.23 -10.72 -32.34
CA PRO A 52 3.12 -9.82 -31.22
C PRO A 52 1.70 -9.24 -31.03
N TYR A 53 1.29 -9.10 -29.78
CA TYR A 53 0.13 -8.29 -29.38
C TYR A 53 0.50 -6.80 -29.36
N SER A 54 -0.51 -5.92 -29.32
CA SER A 54 -0.29 -4.51 -29.04
C SER A 54 0.11 -4.32 -27.58
N VAL A 55 1.15 -3.53 -27.33
CA VAL A 55 1.66 -3.18 -26.00
C VAL A 55 2.14 -1.73 -25.98
N ASP A 56 2.17 -1.10 -24.81
CA ASP A 56 2.53 0.33 -24.68
C ASP A 56 4.00 0.60 -24.98
N PHE A 57 4.85 -0.42 -24.80
CA PHE A 57 6.27 -0.42 -25.16
C PHE A 57 6.53 -1.53 -26.19
N PRO A 58 6.39 -1.25 -27.51
CA PRO A 58 6.35 -2.26 -28.57
C PRO A 58 7.72 -2.79 -28.99
N TYR A 59 8.45 -3.30 -28.01
CA TYR A 59 9.69 -4.07 -28.14
C TYR A 59 9.56 -5.42 -27.43
N TYR A 60 10.24 -6.42 -27.97
CA TYR A 60 10.45 -7.73 -27.37
C TYR A 60 11.91 -8.12 -27.55
N TYR A 61 12.37 -9.14 -26.85
CA TYR A 61 13.78 -9.52 -26.91
C TYR A 61 14.03 -11.01 -26.77
N VAL A 62 15.19 -11.45 -27.30
CA VAL A 62 15.73 -12.79 -27.12
C VAL A 62 16.82 -12.73 -26.05
N ASP A 63 16.73 -13.58 -25.03
CA ASP A 63 17.80 -13.79 -24.05
C ASP A 63 18.69 -14.96 -24.49
N LEU A 64 19.94 -14.66 -24.85
CA LEU A 64 20.90 -15.68 -25.28
C LEU A 64 21.38 -16.57 -24.12
N GLY A 65 21.13 -16.19 -22.86
CA GLY A 65 21.46 -16.95 -21.66
C GLY A 65 22.93 -16.89 -21.22
N ALA A 66 23.76 -16.15 -21.96
CA ALA A 66 25.13 -15.79 -21.63
C ALA A 66 25.51 -14.51 -22.40
N VAL A 67 26.65 -13.91 -22.07
CA VAL A 67 27.20 -12.78 -22.82
C VAL A 67 28.07 -13.33 -23.96
N TYR A 68 27.81 -12.89 -25.18
CA TYR A 68 28.49 -13.35 -26.39
C TYR A 68 29.22 -12.20 -27.09
N ASN A 69 30.34 -12.53 -27.76
CA ASN A 69 30.90 -11.69 -28.82
C ASN A 69 30.32 -12.16 -30.15
N LEU A 70 29.25 -11.51 -30.60
CA LEU A 70 28.51 -11.92 -31.80
C LEU A 70 29.21 -11.44 -33.07
N THR A 71 29.47 -12.37 -34.00
CA THR A 71 29.95 -12.06 -35.35
C THR A 71 28.82 -11.57 -36.25
N SER A 72 27.60 -12.05 -36.04
CA SER A 72 26.42 -11.64 -36.80
C SER A 72 25.09 -11.94 -36.08
N ILE A 73 24.08 -11.13 -36.39
CA ILE A 73 22.66 -11.36 -36.09
C ILE A 73 21.91 -11.41 -37.42
N HIS A 74 21.14 -12.46 -37.67
CA HIS A 74 20.29 -12.60 -38.84
C HIS A 74 18.82 -12.52 -38.43
N LEU A 75 18.09 -11.58 -39.03
CA LEU A 75 16.65 -11.41 -38.84
C LEU A 75 15.92 -11.79 -40.10
N TYR A 76 14.88 -12.60 -39.98
CA TYR A 76 14.05 -13.02 -41.11
C TYR A 76 12.65 -12.44 -40.98
N GLY A 77 12.20 -11.75 -42.04
CA GLY A 77 10.81 -11.32 -42.15
C GLY A 77 9.88 -12.53 -42.18
N GLN A 78 8.65 -12.37 -41.68
CA GLN A 78 7.67 -13.45 -41.68
C GLN A 78 7.44 -14.03 -43.08
N ASN A 79 7.30 -15.35 -43.16
CA ASN A 79 6.98 -16.08 -44.39
C ASN A 79 5.80 -17.05 -44.23
N GLU A 80 5.09 -16.97 -43.10
CA GLU A 80 3.92 -17.80 -42.83
C GLU A 80 2.71 -17.26 -43.62
N TRP A 81 2.02 -18.13 -44.37
CA TRP A 81 0.94 -17.71 -45.26
C TRP A 81 -0.23 -17.05 -44.52
N SER A 82 -0.52 -17.50 -43.30
CA SER A 82 -1.61 -17.01 -42.43
C SER A 82 -1.43 -15.57 -41.95
N PHE A 83 -0.23 -15.01 -42.08
CA PHE A 83 0.11 -13.66 -41.63
C PHE A 83 -0.02 -12.59 -42.72
N ASP A 84 -0.44 -12.97 -43.94
CA ASP A 84 -0.57 -12.06 -45.09
C ASP A 84 0.66 -11.13 -45.22
N MET A 85 0.50 -9.80 -45.35
CA MET A 85 1.63 -8.85 -45.44
C MET A 85 2.02 -8.21 -44.12
N GLN A 86 1.62 -8.78 -42.98
CA GLN A 86 1.95 -8.22 -41.67
C GLN A 86 3.47 -8.15 -41.46
N GLY A 87 3.97 -7.01 -40.97
CA GLY A 87 5.41 -6.78 -40.76
C GLY A 87 6.21 -6.43 -42.03
N ILE A 88 5.65 -6.62 -43.23
CA ILE A 88 6.28 -6.23 -44.49
C ILE A 88 6.03 -4.75 -44.76
N ASN A 89 7.06 -4.02 -45.22
CA ASN A 89 7.07 -2.57 -45.38
C ASN A 89 6.82 -1.78 -44.07
N VAL A 90 7.06 -2.40 -42.92
CA VAL A 90 6.96 -1.78 -41.60
C VAL A 90 8.35 -1.44 -41.08
N ARG A 91 8.54 -0.21 -40.60
CA ARG A 91 9.81 0.21 -39.97
C ARG A 91 9.95 -0.35 -38.56
N PHE A 92 11.16 -0.79 -38.24
CA PHE A 92 11.53 -1.26 -36.91
C PHE A 92 13.02 -0.99 -36.62
N ASP A 93 13.37 -1.07 -35.35
CA ASP A 93 14.71 -0.88 -34.84
C ASP A 93 15.20 -2.16 -34.14
N VAL A 94 16.52 -2.32 -34.12
CA VAL A 94 17.20 -3.42 -33.42
C VAL A 94 18.22 -2.82 -32.47
N HIS A 95 18.16 -3.26 -31.22
CA HIS A 95 19.09 -2.91 -30.17
C HIS A 95 19.74 -4.17 -29.59
N THR A 96 20.85 -3.97 -28.88
CA THR A 96 21.54 -5.00 -28.12
C THR A 96 21.76 -4.56 -26.68
N PHE A 97 21.94 -5.50 -25.76
CA PHE A 97 22.34 -5.19 -24.39
C PHE A 97 23.19 -6.32 -23.80
N GLY A 98 24.26 -5.95 -23.09
CA GLY A 98 25.23 -6.90 -22.52
C GLY A 98 25.11 -7.13 -21.01
N ASN A 99 24.21 -6.42 -20.33
CA ASN A 99 23.98 -6.53 -18.89
C ASN A 99 22.68 -7.26 -18.57
N TYR A 100 22.60 -7.90 -17.40
CA TYR A 100 21.42 -8.63 -16.97
C TYR A 100 20.21 -7.69 -16.95
N MET A 101 19.09 -8.15 -17.51
CA MET A 101 17.80 -7.49 -17.37
C MET A 101 16.74 -8.53 -17.01
N SER A 102 15.88 -8.21 -16.04
CA SER A 102 14.74 -9.07 -15.74
C SER A 102 13.59 -8.85 -16.75
N PRO A 103 12.72 -9.84 -16.98
CA PRO A 103 11.48 -9.66 -17.77
C PRO A 103 10.60 -8.51 -17.27
N CYS A 104 10.66 -8.23 -15.98
CA CYS A 104 9.93 -7.12 -15.37
C CYS A 104 10.62 -5.77 -15.56
N ASN A 105 11.93 -5.71 -15.81
CA ASN A 105 12.69 -4.46 -15.82
C ASN A 105 13.26 -4.05 -17.17
N PHE A 106 13.15 -4.88 -18.22
CA PHE A 106 13.82 -4.59 -19.49
C PHE A 106 13.55 -3.16 -20.00
N GLN A 107 12.31 -2.68 -19.91
CA GLN A 107 11.89 -1.35 -20.37
C GLN A 107 12.61 -0.18 -19.69
N SER A 108 13.03 -0.33 -18.42
CA SER A 108 13.71 0.75 -17.70
C SER A 108 15.15 0.98 -18.20
N HIS A 109 15.72 0.02 -18.92
CA HIS A 109 17.03 0.14 -19.54
C HIS A 109 16.99 0.84 -20.92
N TYR A 110 15.81 1.27 -21.39
CA TYR A 110 15.70 2.04 -22.63
C TYR A 110 16.21 3.50 -22.45
N PRO A 111 17.00 4.04 -23.41
CA PRO A 111 17.45 3.41 -24.65
C PRO A 111 18.61 2.42 -24.44
N TRP A 112 18.47 1.23 -25.04
CA TRP A 112 19.57 0.26 -25.15
C TRP A 112 20.54 0.64 -26.26
N ASP A 113 21.66 -0.09 -26.38
CA ASP A 113 22.62 0.10 -27.46
C ASP A 113 21.96 -0.11 -28.81
N LEU A 114 21.74 0.99 -29.55
CA LEU A 114 21.16 0.95 -30.89
C LEU A 114 22.13 0.23 -31.84
N LEU A 115 21.70 -0.88 -32.43
CA LEU A 115 22.47 -1.61 -33.44
C LEU A 115 22.11 -1.13 -34.85
N ALA A 116 20.82 -0.96 -35.15
CA ALA A 116 20.33 -0.43 -36.41
C ALA A 116 18.92 0.15 -36.23
N SER A 117 18.61 1.23 -36.95
CA SER A 117 17.28 1.88 -36.93
C SER A 117 16.65 1.93 -38.32
N ASN A 118 15.33 2.11 -38.36
CA ASN A 118 14.54 2.24 -39.60
C ASN A 118 14.72 1.08 -40.59
N LEU A 119 14.93 -0.14 -40.08
CA LEU A 119 14.98 -1.36 -40.88
C LEU A 119 13.60 -1.67 -41.46
N ILE A 120 13.57 -2.31 -42.64
CA ILE A 120 12.34 -2.69 -43.34
C ILE A 120 12.56 -4.03 -44.04
N PHE A 121 11.64 -4.98 -43.84
CA PHE A 121 11.50 -6.12 -44.75
C PHE A 121 10.61 -5.72 -45.92
N LYS A 122 11.14 -5.78 -47.15
CA LYS A 122 10.45 -5.49 -48.40
C LYS A 122 9.65 -6.69 -48.93
N ARG A 123 10.03 -7.92 -48.56
CA ARG A 123 9.36 -9.15 -48.97
C ARG A 123 9.37 -10.22 -47.87
N LYS A 124 8.47 -11.20 -47.98
CA LYS A 124 8.40 -12.34 -47.06
C LYS A 124 9.70 -13.15 -47.05
N GLY A 125 10.11 -13.60 -45.87
CA GLY A 125 11.34 -14.39 -45.68
C GLY A 125 12.64 -13.64 -45.94
N GLU A 126 12.62 -12.32 -46.19
CA GLU A 126 13.82 -11.53 -46.41
C GLU A 126 14.74 -11.57 -45.18
N LYS A 127 16.03 -11.80 -45.43
CA LYS A 127 17.09 -11.79 -44.42
C LYS A 127 17.70 -10.40 -44.31
N ILE A 128 17.78 -9.87 -43.09
CA ILE A 128 18.62 -8.72 -42.73
C ILE A 128 19.76 -9.23 -41.84
N GLU A 129 21.00 -8.87 -42.17
CA GLU A 129 22.20 -9.24 -41.40
C GLU A 129 22.80 -8.00 -40.72
N LEU A 130 23.06 -8.11 -39.42
CA LEU A 130 23.60 -7.04 -38.58
C LEU A 130 24.86 -7.53 -37.86
N LYS A 131 25.81 -6.63 -37.59
CA LYS A 131 27.12 -6.96 -36.98
C LYS A 131 27.35 -6.16 -35.69
N PRO A 132 27.05 -6.74 -34.53
CA PRO A 132 27.31 -6.10 -33.23
C PRO A 132 28.81 -5.81 -33.03
N GLN A 133 29.13 -4.72 -32.34
CA GLN A 133 30.50 -4.34 -31.97
C GLN A 133 30.76 -4.40 -30.46
N LYS A 134 29.70 -4.65 -29.68
CA LYS A 134 29.75 -4.76 -28.22
C LYS A 134 29.32 -6.17 -27.81
N PRO A 135 29.74 -6.65 -26.63
CA PRO A 135 29.20 -7.88 -26.05
C PRO A 135 27.66 -7.85 -25.97
N VAL A 136 27.02 -8.95 -26.38
CA VAL A 136 25.56 -9.07 -26.47
C VAL A 136 25.08 -10.25 -25.65
N GLN A 137 24.10 -10.01 -24.79
CA GLN A 137 23.29 -11.07 -24.18
C GLN A 137 21.84 -11.00 -24.68
N TYR A 138 21.32 -9.79 -24.90
CA TYR A 138 19.95 -9.57 -25.31
C TYR A 138 19.90 -8.94 -26.70
N ILE A 139 19.05 -9.49 -27.58
CA ILE A 139 18.72 -8.93 -28.90
C ILE A 139 17.30 -8.38 -28.81
N LEU A 140 17.14 -7.07 -28.95
CA LEU A 140 15.85 -6.40 -28.78
C LEU A 140 15.35 -5.88 -30.12
N ILE A 141 14.08 -6.17 -30.43
CA ILE A 141 13.45 -5.84 -31.72
C ILE A 141 12.10 -5.19 -31.44
N GLY A 142 11.84 -4.07 -32.10
CA GLY A 142 10.60 -3.35 -31.91
C GLY A 142 10.58 -2.03 -32.65
N ARG A 143 9.74 -1.10 -32.23
CA ARG A 143 9.69 0.24 -32.79
C ARG A 143 9.34 1.27 -31.72
N PRO A 144 9.70 2.55 -31.89
CA PRO A 144 9.23 3.60 -31.00
C PRO A 144 7.70 3.64 -31.00
N ASN A 145 7.09 3.92 -29.84
CA ASN A 145 5.65 4.19 -29.75
C ASN A 145 5.39 5.71 -29.77
N PRO A 146 5.07 6.30 -30.93
CA PRO A 146 4.82 7.74 -31.00
C PRO A 146 3.51 8.15 -30.31
N ASN A 147 2.63 7.20 -29.98
CA ASN A 147 1.29 7.46 -29.47
C ASN A 147 1.12 7.01 -28.00
N TYR A 148 2.22 6.88 -27.24
CA TYR A 148 2.15 6.57 -25.81
C TYR A 148 1.19 7.54 -25.08
N PRO A 149 0.29 7.06 -24.20
CA PRO A 149 0.21 5.72 -23.63
C PRO A 149 -0.60 4.68 -24.43
N LYS A 150 -1.07 4.97 -25.65
CA LYS A 150 -1.83 3.99 -26.44
C LYS A 150 -0.92 2.85 -26.91
N SER A 151 -1.41 1.62 -26.80
CA SER A 151 -0.63 0.44 -27.19
C SER A 151 -0.30 0.45 -28.69
N GLY A 152 0.96 0.19 -29.02
CA GLY A 152 1.44 0.00 -30.38
C GLY A 152 1.68 -1.49 -30.66
N ARG A 153 1.50 -1.93 -31.91
CA ARG A 153 1.85 -3.30 -32.29
C ARG A 153 3.35 -3.42 -32.55
N SER A 154 4.04 -4.41 -31.99
CA SER A 154 5.43 -4.72 -32.36
C SER A 154 5.50 -5.37 -33.75
N ILE A 155 6.70 -5.51 -34.32
CA ILE A 155 6.87 -6.13 -35.64
C ILE A 155 6.82 -7.68 -35.56
N PRO A 156 6.03 -8.38 -36.40
CA PRO A 156 6.15 -9.83 -36.55
C PRO A 156 7.50 -10.24 -37.13
N ILE A 157 8.07 -11.33 -36.63
CA ILE A 157 9.36 -11.88 -37.10
C ILE A 157 9.19 -13.36 -37.41
N GLY A 158 9.83 -13.80 -38.50
CA GLY A 158 9.92 -15.21 -38.88
C GLY A 158 10.90 -15.95 -37.98
N ASP A 159 12.17 -15.54 -37.99
CA ASP A 159 13.23 -16.16 -37.17
C ASP A 159 14.33 -15.14 -36.81
N ILE A 160 15.00 -15.37 -35.69
CA ILE A 160 16.12 -14.60 -35.14
C ILE A 160 17.26 -15.57 -34.89
N GLN A 161 18.36 -15.37 -35.60
CA GLN A 161 19.56 -16.17 -35.46
C GLN A 161 20.72 -15.30 -35.02
N ALA A 162 21.60 -15.82 -34.18
CA ALA A 162 22.77 -15.13 -33.70
C ALA A 162 23.98 -16.08 -33.72
N PHE A 163 25.13 -15.59 -34.14
CA PHE A 163 26.35 -16.38 -34.29
C PHE A 163 27.51 -15.66 -33.62
N GLY A 164 28.33 -16.39 -32.87
CA GLY A 164 29.45 -15.82 -32.13
C GLY A 164 30.01 -16.76 -31.07
N GLU A 165 30.92 -16.22 -30.26
CA GLU A 165 31.58 -16.96 -29.17
C GLU A 165 31.05 -16.52 -27.81
N GLU A 166 30.80 -17.49 -26.91
CA GLU A 166 30.42 -17.21 -25.52
C GLU A 166 31.61 -16.59 -24.80
N LEU A 167 31.42 -15.42 -24.18
CA LEU A 167 32.43 -14.77 -23.35
C LEU A 167 32.36 -15.31 -21.92
N TYR A 168 31.18 -15.22 -21.30
CA TYR A 168 30.91 -15.72 -19.95
C TYR A 168 29.41 -15.78 -19.69
N LYS A 169 28.99 -16.66 -18.78
CA LYS A 169 27.63 -16.62 -18.22
C LYS A 169 27.54 -15.50 -17.20
N GLN A 170 26.60 -14.58 -17.38
CA GLN A 170 26.33 -13.60 -16.33
C GLN A 170 25.75 -14.31 -15.11
N PRO A 171 26.33 -14.11 -13.92
CA PRO A 171 25.78 -14.69 -12.71
C PRO A 171 24.44 -14.01 -12.40
N VAL A 172 23.38 -14.82 -12.35
CA VAL A 172 22.13 -14.42 -11.68
C VAL A 172 22.50 -13.95 -10.28
N PRO A 173 22.02 -12.79 -9.79
CA PRO A 173 22.32 -12.32 -8.44
C PRO A 173 22.03 -13.43 -7.42
N GLN A 174 23.07 -13.86 -6.71
CA GLN A 174 22.94 -14.93 -5.73
C GLN A 174 22.43 -14.37 -4.41
N VAL A 175 21.48 -15.06 -3.81
CA VAL A 175 21.05 -14.76 -2.45
C VAL A 175 22.22 -15.02 -1.52
N PRO A 176 22.64 -14.07 -0.67
CA PRO A 176 23.74 -14.30 0.25
C PRO A 176 23.45 -15.51 1.15
N THR A 177 24.44 -16.39 1.28
CA THR A 177 24.40 -17.55 2.20
C THR A 177 24.97 -17.21 3.57
N ASP A 178 25.18 -15.92 3.85
CA ASP A 178 25.74 -15.44 5.10
C ASP A 178 24.80 -15.85 6.25
N GLU A 179 25.25 -16.83 7.03
CA GLU A 179 24.63 -17.28 8.29
C GLU A 179 25.35 -16.66 9.51
N SER A 180 26.16 -15.61 9.32
CA SER A 180 26.82 -14.93 10.43
C SER A 180 25.80 -14.53 11.50
N PRO A 181 26.19 -14.66 12.78
CA PRO A 181 25.30 -14.31 13.89
C PRO A 181 24.84 -12.86 13.74
N ILE A 182 23.57 -12.63 14.05
CA ILE A 182 22.95 -11.31 14.00
C ILE A 182 23.75 -10.37 14.92
N PRO A 183 24.31 -9.26 14.41
CA PRO A 183 25.04 -8.30 15.24
C PRO A 183 24.15 -7.84 16.39
N PRO A 184 24.61 -7.92 17.66
CA PRO A 184 23.82 -7.48 18.80
C PRO A 184 23.37 -6.02 18.61
N ASN A 185 22.09 -5.75 18.89
CA ASN A 185 21.59 -4.39 18.86
C ASN A 185 22.11 -3.63 20.10
N TYR A 186 23.07 -2.73 19.90
CA TYR A 186 23.76 -1.97 20.96
C TYR A 186 22.79 -1.23 21.87
N HIS A 187 21.74 -0.61 21.32
CA HIS A 187 20.73 0.10 22.11
C HIS A 187 19.96 -0.86 23.02
N LYS A 188 19.51 -2.00 22.48
CA LYS A 188 18.78 -3.01 23.27
C LYS A 188 19.66 -3.67 24.33
N VAL A 189 20.92 -3.98 23.99
CA VAL A 189 21.90 -4.53 24.93
C VAL A 189 22.19 -3.55 26.05
N THR A 190 22.45 -2.29 25.73
CA THR A 190 22.72 -1.23 26.72
C THR A 190 21.52 -1.00 27.64
N ARG A 191 20.29 -0.98 27.10
CA ARG A 191 19.07 -0.89 27.93
C ARG A 191 18.98 -2.03 28.93
N ARG A 192 19.20 -3.28 28.50
CA ARG A 192 19.18 -4.45 29.41
C ARG A 192 20.28 -4.36 30.48
N ALA A 193 21.48 -3.95 30.07
CA ALA A 193 22.61 -3.81 30.99
C ALA A 193 22.36 -2.72 32.04
N VAL A 194 21.76 -1.58 31.66
CA VAL A 194 21.55 -0.46 32.58
C VAL A 194 20.29 -0.63 33.44
N LEU A 195 19.17 -1.03 32.85
CA LEU A 195 17.88 -1.08 33.55
C LEU A 195 17.69 -2.35 34.39
N GLY A 196 18.40 -3.43 34.06
CA GLY A 196 18.13 -4.74 34.65
C GLY A 196 16.67 -5.15 34.43
N THR A 197 15.97 -5.49 35.51
CA THR A 197 14.55 -5.89 35.48
C THR A 197 13.60 -4.86 36.10
N VAL A 198 14.08 -3.62 36.32
CA VAL A 198 13.24 -2.54 36.84
C VAL A 198 12.10 -2.22 35.86
N LYS A 199 10.90 -1.97 36.40
CA LYS A 199 9.70 -1.74 35.58
C LYS A 199 9.39 -0.26 35.36
N LYS A 200 9.76 0.59 36.33
CA LYS A 200 9.47 2.02 36.32
C LYS A 200 10.53 2.79 37.11
N ILE A 201 10.77 4.03 36.72
CA ILE A 201 11.72 4.93 37.39
C ILE A 201 10.96 6.20 37.76
N TRP A 202 11.16 6.70 38.99
CA TRP A 202 10.61 7.99 39.39
C TRP A 202 11.44 9.11 38.77
N MET A 203 10.79 10.03 38.05
CA MET A 203 11.46 11.14 37.37
C MET A 203 10.71 12.45 37.59
N ASN A 204 11.43 13.56 37.48
CA ASN A 204 10.86 14.91 37.42
C ASN A 204 11.20 15.54 36.04
N PRO A 205 10.39 15.28 34.99
CA PRO A 205 10.67 15.78 33.65
C PRO A 205 10.66 17.31 33.55
N GLY A 206 9.82 17.97 34.35
CA GLY A 206 9.68 19.42 34.34
C GLY A 206 9.42 19.96 32.93
N SER A 207 10.12 21.03 32.58
CA SER A 207 9.95 21.76 31.32
C SER A 207 10.93 21.34 30.22
N GLY A 208 11.30 20.06 30.10
CA GLY A 208 12.20 19.65 29.00
C GLY A 208 12.46 18.16 28.85
N TYR A 209 13.34 17.83 27.89
CA TYR A 209 13.70 16.46 27.56
C TYR A 209 15.15 16.36 27.06
N PHE A 210 15.75 15.17 27.16
CA PHE A 210 17.09 14.93 26.62
C PHE A 210 17.02 14.65 25.11
N LYS A 211 17.96 15.20 24.35
CA LYS A 211 18.08 14.92 22.92
C LYS A 211 19.26 13.99 22.67
N GLN A 212 19.00 12.86 22.02
CA GLN A 212 20.03 11.89 21.67
C GLN A 212 21.06 12.50 20.71
N ASN A 213 22.33 12.33 21.03
CA ASN A 213 23.40 12.60 20.09
C ASN A 213 23.67 11.33 19.25
N LYS A 214 23.22 11.34 17.99
CA LYS A 214 23.37 10.21 17.05
C LYS A 214 24.84 9.86 16.79
N LYS A 215 25.76 10.84 16.80
CA LYS A 215 27.21 10.63 16.58
C LYS A 215 27.81 9.68 17.61
N TYR A 216 27.33 9.74 18.86
CA TYR A 216 27.83 8.94 19.97
C TYR A 216 26.94 7.74 20.31
N ASN A 217 25.90 7.47 19.52
CA ASN A 217 24.92 6.40 19.75
C ASN A 217 24.26 6.46 21.15
N ASP A 218 23.90 7.67 21.61
CA ASP A 218 23.26 7.84 22.92
C ASP A 218 21.98 6.97 23.03
N VAL A 219 21.87 6.23 24.13
CA VAL A 219 20.82 5.21 24.30
C VAL A 219 19.75 5.72 25.23
N VAL A 220 18.57 6.02 24.70
CA VAL A 220 17.40 6.36 25.52
C VAL A 220 16.93 5.14 26.31
N LEU A 221 16.71 5.31 27.61
CA LEU A 221 16.33 4.26 28.53
C LEU A 221 14.83 4.30 28.87
N GLY A 222 14.26 5.51 29.03
CA GLY A 222 12.85 5.74 29.36
C GLY A 222 12.33 7.05 28.77
N TRP A 223 11.06 7.06 28.40
CA TRP A 223 10.43 8.18 27.70
C TRP A 223 8.92 8.23 27.94
N LEU A 224 8.36 9.44 27.85
CA LEU A 224 6.92 9.70 27.65
C LEU A 224 6.68 9.91 26.15
N ASP A 225 6.44 11.15 25.73
CA ASP A 225 6.49 11.53 24.31
C ASP A 225 7.92 11.82 23.84
N GLN A 226 8.80 12.20 24.78
CA GLN A 226 10.20 12.55 24.54
C GLN A 226 11.11 11.86 25.58
N PRO A 227 12.43 11.76 25.34
CA PRO A 227 13.33 11.07 26.25
C PRO A 227 13.47 11.73 27.63
N ASN A 228 13.31 10.92 28.68
CA ASN A 228 13.48 11.36 30.07
C ASN A 228 14.70 10.73 30.76
N SER A 229 15.35 9.76 30.11
CA SER A 229 16.63 9.23 30.56
C SER A 229 17.45 8.66 29.41
N MET A 230 18.77 8.76 29.53
CA MET A 230 19.73 8.29 28.54
C MET A 230 20.96 7.67 29.19
N ALA A 231 21.48 6.60 28.60
CA ALA A 231 22.83 6.13 28.81
C ALA A 231 23.72 6.71 27.70
N VAL A 232 24.82 7.32 28.07
CA VAL A 232 25.74 8.01 27.16
C VAL A 232 27.18 7.58 27.42
N VAL A 233 28.00 7.62 26.39
CA VAL A 233 29.43 7.32 26.47
C VAL A 233 30.21 8.47 25.86
N ARG A 234 31.19 9.02 26.60
CA ARG A 234 32.11 10.05 26.12
C ARG A 234 33.52 9.66 26.53
N GLY A 235 34.44 9.61 25.56
CA GLY A 235 35.76 9.02 25.80
C GLY A 235 35.63 7.59 26.32
N LYS A 236 36.10 7.36 27.56
CA LYS A 236 36.00 6.06 28.24
C LYS A 236 34.92 6.01 29.33
N ALA A 237 34.34 7.15 29.74
CA ALA A 237 33.30 7.14 30.76
C ALA A 237 31.95 6.71 30.21
N ARG A 238 31.24 5.99 31.06
CA ARG A 238 29.83 5.64 30.89
C ARG A 238 29.02 6.46 31.87
N MET A 239 27.95 7.06 31.38
CA MET A 239 27.11 7.93 32.21
C MET A 239 25.64 7.62 31.97
N VAL A 240 24.84 7.74 33.02
CA VAL A 240 23.38 7.67 32.93
C VAL A 240 22.80 9.00 33.36
N PHE A 241 22.02 9.61 32.49
CA PHE A 241 21.25 10.82 32.74
C PHE A 241 19.79 10.45 33.00
N VAL A 242 19.20 11.02 34.04
CA VAL A 242 17.78 10.90 34.37
C VAL A 242 17.19 12.25 34.74
N MET A 243 15.91 12.42 34.44
CA MET A 243 15.18 13.62 34.83
C MET A 243 14.85 13.61 36.33
N GLY A 244 15.29 14.64 37.04
CA GLY A 244 15.14 14.80 38.48
C GLY A 244 16.23 14.12 39.32
N VAL A 245 16.23 14.42 40.62
CA VAL A 245 17.33 14.09 41.53
C VAL A 245 17.13 12.82 42.36
N ALA A 246 15.93 12.22 42.31
CA ALA A 246 15.56 11.12 43.21
C ALA A 246 16.42 9.86 42.99
N LEU A 247 16.54 9.39 41.74
CA LEU A 247 17.29 8.16 41.45
C LEU A 247 18.77 8.24 41.89
N PRO A 248 19.56 9.27 41.55
CA PRO A 248 20.94 9.36 42.06
C PRO A 248 21.04 9.51 43.59
N LYS A 249 20.02 10.04 44.27
CA LYS A 249 19.99 10.11 45.75
C LYS A 249 19.64 8.77 46.39
N GLU A 250 18.92 7.91 45.69
CA GLU A 250 18.22 6.76 46.28
C GLU A 250 18.66 5.39 45.74
N ILE A 251 19.42 5.34 44.62
CA ILE A 251 19.75 4.09 43.92
C ILE A 251 20.40 3.03 44.81
N ASP A 252 21.15 3.44 45.83
CA ASP A 252 21.90 2.52 46.68
C ASP A 252 21.03 1.90 47.79
N ASN A 253 19.94 2.56 48.19
CA ASN A 253 19.21 2.20 49.42
C ASN A 253 17.70 2.00 49.24
N HIS A 254 17.11 2.44 48.12
CA HIS A 254 15.66 2.41 47.95
C HIS A 254 15.18 1.12 47.23
N PRO A 255 14.24 0.33 47.80
CA PRO A 255 13.80 -0.96 47.25
C PRO A 255 13.28 -0.93 45.81
N LEU A 256 12.76 0.22 45.37
CA LEU A 256 12.30 0.44 43.99
C LEU A 256 13.39 0.15 42.94
N TYR A 257 14.66 0.42 43.27
CA TYR A 257 15.78 0.35 42.34
C TYR A 257 16.65 -0.88 42.54
N GLU A 258 16.28 -1.82 43.41
CA GLU A 258 17.07 -3.03 43.72
C GLU A 258 17.46 -3.80 42.45
N ASN A 259 16.51 -3.93 41.52
CA ASN A 259 16.69 -4.64 40.26
C ASN A 259 17.45 -3.85 39.17
N MET A 260 17.77 -2.58 39.42
CA MET A 260 18.57 -1.71 38.54
C MET A 260 19.94 -1.42 39.14
N LYS A 261 20.06 -1.35 40.47
CA LYS A 261 21.24 -0.94 41.21
C LYS A 261 22.51 -1.66 40.76
N GLY A 262 22.50 -2.99 40.79
CA GLY A 262 23.62 -3.84 40.37
C GLY A 262 23.94 -3.69 38.88
N PRO A 263 22.98 -4.00 37.98
CA PRO A 263 23.19 -3.90 36.53
C PRO A 263 23.69 -2.52 36.07
N CYS A 264 23.07 -1.44 36.55
CA CYS A 264 23.48 -0.07 36.24
C CYS A 264 24.92 0.20 36.69
N LYS A 265 25.31 -0.26 37.88
CA LYS A 265 26.66 -0.09 38.41
C LYS A 265 27.65 -0.85 37.56
N ASP A 266 27.36 -2.12 37.27
CA ASP A 266 28.23 -2.98 36.45
C ASP A 266 28.40 -2.39 35.05
N TRP A 267 27.35 -1.81 34.46
CA TRP A 267 27.49 -1.10 33.19
C TRP A 267 28.37 0.14 33.32
N LEU A 268 28.10 1.02 34.30
CA LEU A 268 28.84 2.26 34.53
C LEU A 268 30.33 2.00 34.81
N THR A 269 30.65 1.01 35.62
CA THR A 269 32.04 0.67 35.98
C THR A 269 32.73 -0.28 35.01
N ASN A 270 32.05 -0.67 33.92
CA ASN A 270 32.51 -1.68 32.98
C ASN A 270 32.88 -3.02 33.66
N GLY A 271 32.07 -3.44 34.64
CA GLY A 271 32.20 -4.70 35.35
C GLY A 271 33.16 -4.69 36.54
N SER A 272 33.63 -3.52 36.98
CA SER A 272 34.49 -3.44 38.17
C SER A 272 33.73 -3.84 39.42
N THR A 273 34.32 -4.77 40.20
CA THR A 273 33.77 -5.22 41.48
C THR A 273 34.08 -4.27 42.64
N THR A 274 35.04 -3.35 42.47
CA THR A 274 35.48 -2.42 43.52
C THR A 274 34.78 -1.07 43.48
N GLY A 275 34.24 -0.67 42.32
CA GLY A 275 33.56 0.61 42.15
C GLY A 275 32.26 0.70 42.95
N LYS A 276 32.07 1.84 43.63
CA LYS A 276 30.89 2.12 44.46
C LYS A 276 30.16 3.36 43.94
N TYR A 277 28.89 3.49 44.31
CA TYR A 277 28.18 4.75 44.14
C TYR A 277 28.62 5.72 45.25
N VAL A 278 29.09 6.90 44.89
CA VAL A 278 29.58 7.92 45.84
C VAL A 278 29.05 9.29 45.41
N ARG A 279 28.59 10.12 46.35
CA ARG A 279 28.16 11.49 46.04
C ARG A 279 29.36 12.31 45.57
N VAL A 280 29.16 13.18 44.58
CA VAL A 280 30.25 14.02 44.03
C VAL A 280 30.86 15.00 45.05
N ASN A 281 30.13 15.31 46.13
CA ASN A 281 30.62 16.15 47.24
C ASN A 281 31.26 15.34 48.39
N GLU A 282 31.31 14.01 48.30
CA GLU A 282 31.99 13.13 49.25
C GLU A 282 33.38 12.74 48.76
N ALA A 283 34.18 12.06 49.59
CA ALA A 283 35.47 11.53 49.17
C ALA A 283 35.27 10.28 48.30
N TYR A 284 35.60 10.39 47.01
CA TYR A 284 35.56 9.30 46.04
C TYR A 284 36.95 8.96 45.50
N SER A 285 37.12 7.73 45.01
CA SER A 285 38.34 7.23 44.38
C SER A 285 38.16 7.03 42.87
N ALA A 286 39.27 6.85 42.15
CA ALA A 286 39.21 6.42 40.76
C ALA A 286 38.46 5.07 40.64
N GLY A 287 37.56 4.95 39.67
CA GLY A 287 36.70 3.79 39.46
C GLY A 287 35.35 3.84 40.18
N ASP A 288 35.13 4.81 41.07
CA ASP A 288 33.80 5.03 41.66
C ASP A 288 32.84 5.68 40.66
N VAL A 289 31.55 5.42 40.87
CA VAL A 289 30.44 6.05 40.14
C VAL A 289 29.99 7.28 40.90
N LEU A 290 30.18 8.45 40.31
CA LEU A 290 29.78 9.73 40.87
C LEU A 290 28.26 9.90 40.74
N LEU A 291 27.59 10.07 41.87
CA LEU A 291 26.19 10.46 41.95
C LEU A 291 26.13 11.99 41.95
N ILE A 292 25.68 12.56 40.83
CA ILE A 292 25.62 14.02 40.61
C ILE A 292 24.15 14.42 40.43
N THR A 293 23.75 15.52 41.04
CA THR A 293 22.43 16.11 40.93
C THR A 293 22.53 17.60 40.68
N SER A 294 21.48 18.22 40.13
CA SER A 294 21.46 19.68 39.96
C SER A 294 21.61 20.46 41.28
N ASP A 295 21.44 19.81 42.44
CA ASP A 295 21.59 20.43 43.78
C ASP A 295 23.05 20.48 44.27
N ASP A 296 23.95 19.74 43.62
CA ASP A 296 25.35 19.62 44.05
C ASP A 296 26.18 20.84 43.60
N GLN A 297 27.34 21.02 44.21
CA GLN A 297 28.33 22.06 43.85
C GLN A 297 29.68 21.39 43.62
N PHE A 298 30.28 21.62 42.45
CA PHE A 298 31.56 21.03 42.07
C PHE A 298 32.24 21.88 41.00
N ASP A 299 33.54 21.69 40.83
CA ASP A 299 34.30 22.28 39.73
C ASP A 299 34.00 21.52 38.43
N VAL A 300 33.39 22.21 37.46
CA VAL A 300 32.94 21.61 36.20
C VAL A 300 34.11 21.06 35.39
N ASP A 301 35.25 21.76 35.36
CA ASP A 301 36.41 21.34 34.59
C ASP A 301 37.08 20.11 35.21
N VAL A 302 37.14 20.03 36.55
CA VAL A 302 37.67 18.86 37.26
C VAL A 302 36.79 17.65 37.01
N ILE A 303 35.47 17.77 37.16
CA ILE A 303 34.55 16.64 36.95
C ILE A 303 34.54 16.23 35.47
N TYR A 304 34.53 17.19 34.55
CA TYR A 304 34.63 16.91 33.11
C TYR A 304 35.89 16.11 32.78
N ALA A 305 37.07 16.53 33.25
CA ALA A 305 38.33 15.83 33.00
C ALA A 305 38.33 14.38 33.52
N LYS A 306 37.72 14.14 34.68
CA LYS A 306 37.58 12.79 35.26
C LYS A 306 36.65 11.89 34.45
N LEU A 307 35.55 12.45 33.94
CA LEU A 307 34.62 11.72 33.08
C LEU A 307 35.24 11.49 31.69
N GLU A 308 35.80 12.50 31.04
CA GLU A 308 36.39 12.36 29.70
C GLU A 308 37.52 11.32 29.66
N SER A 309 38.38 11.32 30.67
CA SER A 309 39.48 10.34 30.80
C SER A 309 39.00 8.92 31.16
N GLY A 310 37.78 8.78 31.69
CA GLY A 310 37.23 7.54 32.23
C GLY A 310 37.80 7.15 33.59
N GLU A 311 38.42 8.08 34.32
CA GLU A 311 38.83 7.86 35.72
C GLU A 311 37.61 7.52 36.58
N ASN A 312 36.47 8.17 36.30
CA ASN A 312 35.19 7.92 36.94
C ASN A 312 34.07 7.82 35.90
N SER A 313 32.95 7.26 36.34
CA SER A 313 31.68 7.24 35.61
C SER A 313 30.61 7.93 36.45
N ALA A 314 29.42 8.22 35.90
CA ALA A 314 28.43 8.98 36.65
C ALA A 314 26.97 8.55 36.44
N LEU A 315 26.17 8.72 37.50
CA LEU A 315 24.72 8.71 37.44
C LEU A 315 24.23 10.12 37.80
N ILE A 316 23.63 10.79 36.81
CA ILE A 316 23.37 12.23 36.81
C ILE A 316 21.86 12.47 36.81
N GLY A 317 21.36 13.14 37.85
CA GLY A 317 19.98 13.57 37.96
C GLY A 317 19.84 15.04 37.62
N TYR A 318 19.26 15.33 36.47
CA TYR A 318 19.14 16.69 35.94
C TYR A 318 17.70 17.20 36.02
N TYR A 319 17.51 18.41 36.51
CA TYR A 319 16.34 19.22 36.23
C TYR A 319 16.81 20.62 35.86
N ALA A 320 16.12 21.25 34.91
CA ALA A 320 16.50 22.56 34.41
C ALA A 320 16.36 23.64 35.48
N LYS A 321 17.39 24.48 35.62
CA LYS A 321 17.36 25.71 36.42
C LYS A 321 17.32 26.94 35.52
N ASP A 322 16.90 28.06 36.11
CA ASP A 322 16.83 29.35 35.41
C ASP A 322 18.17 30.11 35.47
N ASP A 323 18.91 30.01 36.57
CA ASP A 323 20.20 30.67 36.78
C ASP A 323 21.27 29.72 37.33
N ASN A 324 22.55 29.94 36.97
CA ASN A 324 23.75 29.26 37.47
C ASN A 324 23.67 27.71 37.45
N ASP A 325 23.23 27.14 36.33
CA ASP A 325 23.12 25.70 36.14
C ASP A 325 24.47 25.07 35.75
N ILE A 326 25.35 24.86 36.74
CA ILE A 326 26.67 24.23 36.54
C ILE A 326 26.58 22.83 35.92
N LEU A 327 25.46 22.13 36.10
CA LEU A 327 25.26 20.80 35.52
C LEU A 327 24.92 20.90 34.04
N ALA A 328 24.19 21.94 33.61
CA ALA A 328 24.03 22.26 32.19
C ALA A 328 25.37 22.62 31.54
N GLU A 329 26.26 23.35 32.22
CA GLU A 329 27.62 23.63 31.72
C GLU A 329 28.43 22.33 31.51
N LEU A 330 28.38 21.40 32.46
CA LEU A 330 28.99 20.08 32.32
C LEU A 330 28.39 19.30 31.14
N MET A 331 27.06 19.33 30.98
CA MET A 331 26.37 18.67 29.87
C MET A 331 26.79 19.21 28.50
N VAL A 332 26.96 20.53 28.38
CA VAL A 332 27.48 21.16 27.15
C VAL A 332 28.87 20.66 26.82
N LYS A 333 29.78 20.59 27.80
CA LYS A 333 31.14 20.02 27.61
C LYS A 333 31.11 18.54 27.24
N LEU A 334 30.15 17.78 27.76
CA LEU A 334 29.94 16.38 27.43
C LEU A 334 29.15 16.16 26.13
N GLU A 335 28.78 17.22 25.39
CA GLU A 335 27.91 17.13 24.20
C GLU A 335 26.62 16.34 24.46
N VAL A 336 25.99 16.59 25.61
CA VAL A 336 24.68 16.06 25.99
C VAL A 336 23.65 17.18 25.90
N ASP A 337 22.78 17.10 24.91
CA ASP A 337 21.79 18.13 24.63
C ASP A 337 20.54 18.00 25.51
N PHE A 338 20.05 19.13 26.01
CA PHE A 338 18.75 19.26 26.66
C PHE A 338 17.88 20.30 25.94
N VAL A 339 16.61 19.97 25.73
CA VAL A 339 15.66 20.85 25.05
C VAL A 339 14.62 21.33 26.07
N LYS A 340 14.59 22.64 26.33
CA LYS A 340 13.52 23.30 27.09
C LYS A 340 12.24 23.35 26.25
N THR A 341 11.10 23.14 26.89
CA THR A 341 9.76 23.20 26.30
C THR A 341 8.84 24.05 27.17
N ASN A 342 7.73 24.51 26.60
CA ASN A 342 6.72 25.26 27.34
C ASN A 342 5.75 24.37 28.13
N MET A 343 5.90 23.04 28.03
CA MET A 343 5.09 22.08 28.79
C MET A 343 5.85 21.71 30.06
N ASP A 344 5.25 21.99 31.21
CA ASP A 344 5.78 21.58 32.51
C ASP A 344 5.08 20.31 32.99
N LEU A 345 5.83 19.20 33.02
CA LEU A 345 5.33 17.88 33.39
C LEU A 345 5.64 17.59 34.86
N SER A 346 4.59 17.27 35.63
CA SER A 346 4.74 16.92 37.04
C SER A 346 5.59 15.66 37.26
N PRO A 347 6.25 15.55 38.44
CA PRO A 347 6.95 14.34 38.84
C PRO A 347 6.06 13.10 38.77
N GLN A 348 6.57 12.04 38.15
CA GLN A 348 5.79 10.83 37.90
C GLN A 348 6.69 9.61 37.67
N PHE A 349 6.06 8.43 37.67
CA PHE A 349 6.73 7.20 37.25
C PHE A 349 6.76 7.10 35.73
N ILE A 350 7.95 6.97 35.17
CA ILE A 350 8.16 6.60 33.76
C ILE A 350 8.28 5.09 33.67
N SER A 351 7.39 4.46 32.91
CA SER A 351 7.49 3.03 32.62
C SER A 351 8.72 2.77 31.74
N VAL A 352 9.58 1.87 32.18
CA VAL A 352 10.72 1.36 31.39
C VAL A 352 10.56 -0.13 31.08
N SER A 353 9.46 -0.73 31.51
CA SER A 353 9.11 -2.11 31.17
C SER A 353 8.95 -2.26 29.65
N GLY A 354 9.65 -3.23 29.06
CA GLY A 354 9.65 -3.46 27.61
C GLY A 354 10.54 -2.53 26.78
N SER A 355 11.15 -1.50 27.38
CA SER A 355 12.08 -0.58 26.68
C SER A 355 13.26 -1.32 26.05
N ALA A 356 13.77 -2.35 26.73
CA ALA A 356 14.85 -3.23 26.29
C ALA A 356 14.58 -3.92 24.94
N ASP A 357 13.32 -4.22 24.63
CA ASP A 357 12.93 -4.91 23.40
C ASP A 357 12.37 -3.96 22.33
N SER A 358 12.01 -2.73 22.74
CA SER A 358 11.47 -1.69 21.88
C SER A 358 12.47 -1.17 20.85
N ASN A 359 11.98 -0.81 19.66
CA ASN A 359 12.75 -0.08 18.64
C ASN A 359 12.63 1.45 18.79
N GLY A 360 11.84 1.95 19.76
CA GLY A 360 11.68 3.38 20.00
C GLY A 360 13.03 4.05 20.27
N PHE A 361 13.25 5.23 19.69
CA PHE A 361 14.48 6.02 19.85
C PHE A 361 15.77 5.28 19.44
N ILE A 362 15.69 4.23 18.62
CA ILE A 362 16.86 3.69 17.92
C ILE A 362 16.96 4.45 16.59
N PRO A 363 18.12 5.07 16.27
CA PRO A 363 18.27 5.80 15.02
C PRO A 363 17.98 4.93 13.79
N THR A 364 17.22 5.46 12.83
CA THR A 364 16.92 4.77 11.57
C THR A 364 18.20 4.38 10.83
N SER A 365 19.17 5.29 10.72
CA SER A 365 20.49 5.03 10.13
C SER A 365 21.19 3.81 10.74
N TYR A 366 21.21 3.71 12.08
CA TYR A 366 21.80 2.57 12.80
C TYR A 366 21.11 1.24 12.47
N MET A 367 19.78 1.23 12.37
CA MET A 367 19.04 0.02 12.00
C MET A 367 19.34 -0.42 10.56
N ILE A 368 19.45 0.53 9.62
CA ILE A 368 19.81 0.24 8.23
C ILE A 368 21.25 -0.27 8.14
N GLU A 369 22.20 0.36 8.84
CA GLU A 369 23.59 -0.07 8.90
C GLU A 369 23.71 -1.54 9.34
N ARG A 370 22.98 -1.95 10.39
CA ARG A 370 22.94 -3.36 10.83
C ARG A 370 22.51 -4.32 9.72
N TYR A 371 21.55 -3.91 8.88
CA TYR A 371 21.08 -4.71 7.75
C TYR A 371 22.05 -4.70 6.57
N VAL A 372 22.74 -3.58 6.34
CA VAL A 372 23.85 -3.52 5.38
C VAL A 372 24.97 -4.46 5.83
N GLN A 373 25.27 -4.56 7.12
CA GLN A 373 26.33 -5.41 7.65
C GLN A 373 25.96 -6.90 7.69
N SER A 374 24.70 -7.25 7.94
CA SER A 374 24.27 -8.64 8.12
C SER A 374 23.02 -8.99 7.31
N TRP A 375 23.19 -9.93 6.37
CA TRP A 375 22.07 -10.49 5.61
C TRP A 375 21.09 -11.25 6.51
N THR A 376 21.59 -12.00 7.50
CA THR A 376 20.74 -12.67 8.49
C THR A 376 19.83 -11.68 9.20
N ALA A 377 20.36 -10.55 9.68
CA ALA A 377 19.55 -9.51 10.30
C ALA A 377 18.51 -8.96 9.32
N PHE A 378 18.92 -8.62 8.10
CA PHE A 378 18.06 -8.04 7.07
C PHE A 378 16.92 -8.98 6.62
N LYS A 379 17.13 -10.29 6.61
CA LYS A 379 16.14 -11.29 6.19
C LYS A 379 15.31 -11.87 7.35
N THR A 380 15.55 -11.49 8.60
CA THR A 380 14.85 -12.07 9.76
C THR A 380 14.25 -11.04 10.71
N GLU A 381 14.90 -9.90 10.92
CA GLU A 381 14.35 -8.81 11.73
C GLU A 381 13.42 -7.93 10.89
N ARG A 382 12.33 -7.42 11.46
CA ARG A 382 11.43 -6.49 10.75
C ARG A 382 11.84 -5.04 10.99
N PHE A 383 12.08 -4.30 9.91
CA PHE A 383 12.25 -2.86 9.96
C PHE A 383 10.93 -2.17 10.30
N GLN A 384 10.96 -1.23 11.22
CA GLN A 384 9.81 -0.41 11.59
C GLN A 384 10.04 1.01 11.13
N VAL A 385 9.24 1.46 10.16
CA VAL A 385 9.30 2.83 9.66
C VAL A 385 8.81 3.78 10.75
N ASN A 386 9.61 4.77 11.12
CA ASN A 386 9.18 5.87 11.96
C ASN A 386 8.55 6.97 11.09
N GLU A 387 7.22 7.01 11.02
CA GLU A 387 6.50 8.01 10.21
C GLU A 387 6.79 9.47 10.60
N ASN A 388 7.27 9.72 11.83
CA ASN A 388 7.64 11.07 12.25
C ASN A 388 8.95 11.55 11.61
N GLU A 389 9.82 10.64 11.19
CA GLU A 389 11.09 10.95 10.51
C GLU A 389 10.92 11.12 9.00
N LEU A 390 9.84 10.57 8.43
CA LEU A 390 9.58 10.72 7.00
C LEU A 390 9.33 12.17 6.61
N GLY A 391 9.94 12.56 5.50
CA GLY A 391 9.85 13.92 4.98
C GLY A 391 10.74 14.95 5.70
N VAL A 392 11.64 14.47 6.57
CA VAL A 392 12.67 15.25 7.27
C VAL A 392 14.03 14.78 6.77
N GLU A 393 14.94 15.72 6.57
CA GLU A 393 16.30 15.44 6.09
C GLU A 393 17.16 14.81 7.19
N ASP A 394 17.84 13.71 6.87
CA ASP A 394 18.75 12.99 7.78
C ASP A 394 19.90 12.35 6.98
N GLU A 395 21.00 13.08 6.83
CA GLU A 395 22.16 12.67 6.00
C GLU A 395 22.69 11.27 6.35
N ALA A 396 22.75 10.94 7.64
CA ALA A 396 23.20 9.62 8.10
C ALA A 396 22.25 8.51 7.64
N THR A 397 20.95 8.77 7.55
CA THR A 397 19.98 7.81 7.03
C THR A 397 20.12 7.69 5.51
N GLU A 398 20.29 8.79 4.78
CA GLU A 398 20.53 8.78 3.33
C GLU A 398 21.78 7.96 2.96
N GLU A 399 22.87 8.13 3.69
CA GLU A 399 24.11 7.37 3.47
C GLU A 399 23.87 5.86 3.62
N GLN A 400 23.15 5.46 4.66
CA GLN A 400 22.87 4.05 4.91
C GLN A 400 21.85 3.47 3.92
N VAL A 401 20.85 4.24 3.48
CA VAL A 401 19.95 3.84 2.38
C VAL A 401 20.77 3.61 1.10
N LYS A 402 21.69 4.53 0.76
CA LYS A 402 22.58 4.36 -0.39
C LYS A 402 23.42 3.10 -0.26
N ALA A 403 24.05 2.86 0.89
CA ALA A 403 24.85 1.66 1.14
C ALA A 403 24.03 0.37 0.99
N LEU A 404 22.76 0.38 1.41
CA LEU A 404 21.84 -0.75 1.23
C LEU A 404 21.52 -0.99 -0.26
N VAL A 405 21.25 0.07 -1.02
CA VAL A 405 20.98 -0.03 -2.46
C VAL A 405 22.20 -0.48 -3.23
N ASP A 406 23.38 0.08 -2.95
CA ASP A 406 24.64 -0.33 -3.58
C ASP A 406 24.93 -1.82 -3.33
N LYS A 407 24.62 -2.33 -2.12
CA LYS A 407 24.89 -3.72 -1.74
C LYS A 407 23.85 -4.72 -2.27
N TYR A 408 22.56 -4.37 -2.21
CA TYR A 408 21.47 -5.32 -2.47
C TYR A 408 20.58 -4.97 -3.67
N GLY A 409 20.73 -3.79 -4.29
CA GLY A 409 19.85 -3.29 -5.35
C GLY A 409 19.65 -4.27 -6.51
N THR A 410 20.73 -4.84 -7.05
CA THR A 410 20.66 -5.82 -8.15
C THR A 410 19.94 -7.11 -7.73
N LEU A 411 20.13 -7.56 -6.48
CA LEU A 411 19.39 -8.72 -5.95
C LEU A 411 17.90 -8.39 -5.79
N MET A 412 17.59 -7.20 -5.27
CA MET A 412 16.20 -6.76 -5.11
C MET A 412 15.51 -6.61 -6.46
N GLU A 413 16.19 -6.14 -7.49
CA GLU A 413 15.68 -6.12 -8.85
C GLU A 413 15.35 -7.53 -9.36
N TYR A 414 16.27 -8.47 -9.17
CA TYR A 414 16.07 -9.87 -9.56
C TYR A 414 14.86 -10.53 -8.88
N LEU A 415 14.68 -10.24 -7.58
CA LEU A 415 13.62 -10.81 -6.74
C LEU A 415 12.30 -10.03 -6.83
N SER A 416 12.33 -8.78 -7.28
CA SER A 416 11.17 -7.88 -7.16
C SER A 416 9.97 -8.35 -7.98
N PRO A 417 8.76 -8.27 -7.39
CA PRO A 417 7.53 -8.71 -8.04
C PRO A 417 7.08 -7.76 -9.15
N CYS A 418 6.39 -8.29 -10.17
CA CYS A 418 5.64 -7.52 -11.15
C CYS A 418 4.46 -8.32 -11.74
N ASP A 419 3.64 -7.67 -12.58
CA ASP A 419 2.52 -8.25 -13.33
C ASP A 419 2.89 -9.40 -14.28
N LEU A 420 4.15 -9.49 -14.72
CA LEU A 420 4.64 -10.57 -15.58
C LEU A 420 5.28 -11.73 -14.81
N LYS A 421 5.73 -11.49 -13.57
CA LYS A 421 6.44 -12.47 -12.75
C LYS A 421 6.19 -12.18 -11.28
N ALA A 422 5.37 -13.01 -10.66
CA ALA A 422 5.18 -12.98 -9.22
C ALA A 422 6.47 -13.36 -8.47
N TYR A 423 6.67 -12.74 -7.31
CA TYR A 423 7.60 -13.22 -6.31
C TYR A 423 6.92 -14.28 -5.44
N VAL A 424 7.46 -15.49 -5.40
CA VAL A 424 7.02 -16.55 -4.49
C VAL A 424 7.74 -16.42 -3.16
N LYS A 425 7.01 -16.31 -2.05
CA LYS A 425 7.60 -16.09 -0.73
C LYS A 425 8.57 -17.21 -0.35
N SER A 426 9.74 -16.79 0.13
CA SER A 426 10.74 -17.68 0.71
C SER A 426 11.23 -17.12 2.04
N SER A 427 11.53 -18.01 3.00
CA SER A 427 12.15 -17.65 4.27
C SER A 427 13.56 -17.06 4.12
N SER A 428 14.20 -17.24 2.97
CA SER A 428 15.52 -16.67 2.70
C SER A 428 15.50 -15.22 2.23
N THR A 429 14.37 -14.71 1.71
CA THR A 429 14.33 -13.41 1.00
C THR A 429 13.10 -12.53 1.29
N SER A 430 11.98 -13.10 1.73
CA SER A 430 10.71 -12.35 1.81
C SER A 430 10.76 -11.17 2.78
N MET A 431 11.33 -11.35 3.97
CA MET A 431 11.51 -10.26 4.93
C MET A 431 12.50 -9.21 4.43
N ALA A 432 13.55 -9.61 3.69
CA ALA A 432 14.50 -8.66 3.11
C ALA A 432 13.81 -7.76 2.07
N LEU A 433 12.90 -8.28 1.25
CA LEU A 433 12.06 -7.48 0.35
C LEU A 433 11.13 -6.53 1.10
N VAL A 434 10.48 -6.99 2.18
CA VAL A 434 9.61 -6.15 3.03
C VAL A 434 10.42 -5.01 3.68
N ASN A 435 11.62 -5.32 4.17
CA ASN A 435 12.51 -4.34 4.75
C ASN A 435 13.05 -3.38 3.70
N TYR A 436 13.48 -3.85 2.53
CA TYR A 436 13.93 -3.00 1.43
C TYR A 436 12.84 -2.01 1.00
N ASN A 437 11.61 -2.50 0.82
CA ASN A 437 10.42 -1.69 0.55
C ASN A 437 10.19 -0.60 1.62
N SER A 438 10.40 -0.94 2.89
CA SER A 438 10.17 -0.04 4.02
C SER A 438 11.30 0.97 4.20
N ILE A 439 12.55 0.56 4.04
CA ILE A 439 13.75 1.40 4.22
C ILE A 439 13.84 2.44 3.11
N LEU A 440 13.50 2.09 1.88
CA LEU A 440 13.46 3.05 0.78
C LEU A 440 12.43 4.17 1.00
N LYS A 441 11.47 4.00 1.92
CA LYS A 441 10.57 5.11 2.31
C LYS A 441 11.29 6.17 3.12
N CYS A 442 12.46 5.93 3.70
CA CYS A 442 13.19 6.87 4.57
C CYS A 442 14.01 7.92 3.82
N GLN A 443 13.87 8.02 2.49
CA GLN A 443 14.62 8.93 1.63
C GLN A 443 14.05 10.36 1.64
N SER A 444 14.95 11.34 1.54
CA SER A 444 14.70 12.78 1.67
C SER A 444 15.58 13.63 0.74
N GLY A 445 16.62 13.05 0.11
CA GLY A 445 17.54 13.71 -0.82
C GLY A 445 16.88 14.22 -2.11
N LYS A 446 17.62 14.99 -2.93
CA LYS A 446 17.11 15.58 -4.18
C LYS A 446 16.81 14.53 -5.27
N ASN A 447 17.69 13.54 -5.38
CA ASN A 447 17.50 12.35 -6.20
C ASN A 447 17.55 11.15 -5.25
N GLY A 448 16.61 10.23 -5.38
CA GLY A 448 16.66 8.98 -4.63
C GLY A 448 16.36 7.78 -5.51
N PHE A 449 16.06 6.68 -4.86
CA PHE A 449 15.88 5.37 -5.46
C PHE A 449 14.40 5.05 -5.55
N ALA A 450 13.96 4.72 -6.77
CA ALA A 450 12.70 4.04 -6.99
C ALA A 450 12.84 2.56 -6.61
N LEU A 451 11.74 1.92 -6.23
CA LEU A 451 11.73 0.48 -6.11
C LEU A 451 11.93 -0.18 -7.49
N PRO A 452 12.68 -1.28 -7.56
CA PRO A 452 12.78 -2.05 -8.78
C PRO A 452 11.40 -2.47 -9.31
N ASN A 453 11.23 -2.51 -10.63
CA ASN A 453 9.99 -2.86 -11.33
C ASN A 453 8.78 -1.93 -11.10
N ILE A 454 8.92 -0.82 -10.38
CA ILE A 454 7.79 0.07 -10.06
C ILE A 454 7.17 0.74 -11.31
N HIS A 455 7.93 0.85 -12.39
CA HIS A 455 7.43 1.36 -13.68
C HIS A 455 6.30 0.50 -14.27
N ARG A 456 6.11 -0.73 -13.80
CA ARG A 456 4.98 -1.59 -14.18
C ARG A 456 3.75 -1.38 -13.31
N HIS A 457 3.94 -1.28 -11.99
CA HIS A 457 2.86 -0.95 -11.05
C HIS A 457 3.44 -0.32 -9.77
N PRO A 458 2.94 0.86 -9.30
CA PRO A 458 1.84 1.64 -9.88
C PRO A 458 2.16 2.30 -11.24
N GLY A 459 3.42 2.33 -11.66
CA GLY A 459 3.82 2.95 -12.91
C GLY A 459 4.84 4.08 -12.68
N THR A 460 5.40 4.58 -13.78
CA THR A 460 6.30 5.74 -13.76
C THR A 460 5.83 6.79 -14.76
N ILE A 461 6.43 7.97 -14.68
CA ILE A 461 6.16 9.09 -15.58
C ILE A 461 7.20 9.08 -16.71
N PRO A 462 6.78 9.19 -17.99
CA PRO A 462 7.72 9.31 -19.10
C PRO A 462 8.67 10.51 -18.92
N PRO A 463 9.98 10.37 -19.26
CA PRO A 463 10.95 11.47 -19.12
C PRO A 463 10.59 12.75 -19.89
N THR A 464 9.73 12.64 -20.91
CA THR A 464 9.24 13.77 -21.71
C THR A 464 8.14 14.59 -21.02
N THR A 465 7.51 14.04 -19.97
CA THR A 465 6.48 14.75 -19.22
C THR A 465 7.17 15.76 -18.30
N LYS A 466 6.73 17.02 -18.34
CA LYS A 466 7.30 18.07 -17.50
C LYS A 466 6.62 18.08 -16.12
N PRO A 467 7.38 18.25 -15.02
CA PRO A 467 6.79 18.53 -13.72
C PRO A 467 6.11 19.90 -13.71
N THR A 468 5.23 20.10 -12.75
CA THR A 468 4.47 21.33 -12.50
C THR A 468 4.52 21.68 -11.02
N THR A 469 4.06 22.89 -10.71
CA THR A 469 3.69 23.31 -9.35
C THR A 469 2.18 23.38 -9.24
N VAL A 470 1.63 23.01 -8.08
CA VAL A 470 0.21 23.20 -7.75
C VAL A 470 0.08 23.89 -6.39
N VAL A 471 -0.81 24.88 -6.31
CA VAL A 471 -1.35 25.39 -5.06
C VAL A 471 -2.75 24.80 -4.90
N ALA A 472 -2.89 23.91 -3.91
CA ALA A 472 -4.14 23.24 -3.59
C ALA A 472 -4.74 23.81 -2.31
N THR A 473 -5.97 24.30 -2.38
CA THR A 473 -6.78 24.70 -1.22
C THR A 473 -7.88 23.68 -1.00
N VAL A 474 -7.91 23.09 0.19
CA VAL A 474 -8.91 22.10 0.62
C VAL A 474 -9.72 22.69 1.77
N VAL A 475 -11.03 22.72 1.60
CA VAL A 475 -12.00 23.09 2.63
C VAL A 475 -12.51 21.79 3.28
N GLY A 476 -12.27 21.61 4.58
CA GLY A 476 -12.62 20.39 5.31
C GLY A 476 -14.12 20.28 5.62
N ASP A 477 -14.97 20.09 4.63
CA ASP A 477 -16.42 19.92 4.82
C ASP A 477 -16.81 18.52 5.34
N VAL A 478 -15.92 17.54 5.15
CA VAL A 478 -16.03 16.15 5.62
C VAL A 478 -14.73 15.67 6.24
N ASN A 479 -14.80 14.61 7.04
CA ASN A 479 -13.60 13.86 7.42
C ASN A 479 -13.09 13.09 6.19
N GLY A 480 -11.79 13.17 5.90
CA GLY A 480 -11.20 12.55 4.72
C GLY A 480 -9.75 12.13 4.91
N ASN A 481 -9.40 10.91 4.52
CA ASN A 481 -8.02 10.40 4.54
C ASN A 481 -7.40 10.32 3.13
N PHE A 482 -8.17 10.68 2.10
CA PHE A 482 -7.85 10.46 0.69
C PHE A 482 -8.28 11.64 -0.18
N ILE A 483 -8.19 12.88 0.31
CA ILE A 483 -8.59 14.05 -0.47
C ILE A 483 -7.56 14.26 -1.58
N PRO A 484 -7.92 14.09 -2.87
CA PRO A 484 -6.93 14.12 -3.94
C PRO A 484 -6.48 15.55 -4.27
N LEU A 485 -5.19 15.72 -4.59
CA LEU A 485 -4.59 17.03 -4.87
C LEU A 485 -4.31 17.27 -6.37
N GLY A 486 -4.87 16.46 -7.26
CA GLY A 486 -4.71 16.59 -8.72
C GLY A 486 -3.33 16.27 -9.28
N VAL A 487 -2.40 15.77 -8.44
CA VAL A 487 -1.00 15.56 -8.80
C VAL A 487 -0.43 14.23 -8.33
N TYR A 488 0.67 13.83 -8.96
CA TYR A 488 1.37 12.57 -8.80
C TYR A 488 2.84 12.82 -8.44
N ALA A 489 3.35 12.10 -7.45
CA ALA A 489 4.77 12.04 -7.11
C ALA A 489 5.46 11.00 -7.99
N LYS A 490 6.51 11.38 -8.73
CA LYS A 490 7.25 10.44 -9.58
C LYS A 490 8.17 9.54 -8.72
N PRO A 491 8.22 8.22 -8.97
CA PRO A 491 9.07 7.33 -8.19
C PRO A 491 10.55 7.73 -8.28
N GLY A 492 11.25 7.78 -7.15
CA GLY A 492 12.68 8.10 -7.05
C GLY A 492 13.03 9.59 -7.24
N GLU A 493 12.05 10.44 -7.50
CA GLU A 493 12.24 11.89 -7.65
C GLU A 493 11.67 12.64 -6.45
N GLN A 494 12.39 13.68 -5.99
CA GLN A 494 11.94 14.50 -4.87
C GLN A 494 10.78 15.39 -5.29
N PHE A 495 9.74 15.48 -4.44
CA PHE A 495 8.83 16.61 -4.45
C PHE A 495 8.93 17.38 -3.13
N THR A 496 8.54 18.66 -3.14
CA THR A 496 8.51 19.52 -1.95
C THR A 496 7.10 19.99 -1.68
N TRP A 497 6.84 20.33 -0.42
CA TRP A 497 5.62 21.04 -0.06
C TRP A 497 5.88 22.19 0.90
N THR A 498 5.06 23.22 0.77
CA THR A 498 4.98 24.36 1.69
C THR A 498 3.53 24.55 2.10
N LEU A 499 3.26 24.53 3.39
CA LEU A 499 1.96 24.84 3.98
C LEU A 499 1.78 26.36 4.02
N LEU A 500 0.90 26.87 3.17
CA LEU A 500 0.62 28.31 3.06
C LEU A 500 -0.42 28.75 4.10
N GLU A 501 -1.44 27.92 4.35
CA GLU A 501 -2.50 28.19 5.31
C GLU A 501 -2.95 26.89 5.98
N ASN A 502 -3.26 26.95 7.28
CA ASN A 502 -3.80 25.82 8.04
C ASN A 502 -4.72 26.33 9.15
N VAL A 503 -6.02 26.40 8.86
CA VAL A 503 -7.04 26.91 9.79
C VAL A 503 -7.64 25.74 10.57
N ASN A 504 -7.72 25.90 11.91
CA ASN A 504 -8.12 24.85 12.85
C ASN A 504 -7.29 23.55 12.69
N PRO A 505 -5.95 23.65 12.83
CA PRO A 505 -5.08 22.49 12.63
C PRO A 505 -5.36 21.41 13.68
N ASP A 506 -5.48 20.17 13.20
CA ASP A 506 -5.33 18.98 14.05
C ASP A 506 -4.09 18.19 13.60
N PRO A 507 -2.91 18.44 14.20
CA PRO A 507 -1.66 17.81 13.78
C PRO A 507 -1.68 16.27 13.91
N LYS A 508 -2.59 15.71 14.71
CA LYS A 508 -2.74 14.26 14.85
C LYS A 508 -3.33 13.65 13.58
N TRP A 509 -4.23 14.37 12.92
CA TRP A 509 -5.01 13.90 11.77
C TRP A 509 -4.69 14.61 10.46
N GLN A 510 -3.58 15.36 10.40
CA GLN A 510 -3.09 15.98 9.17
C GLN A 510 -1.89 15.23 8.62
N ARG A 511 -2.06 14.60 7.45
CA ARG A 511 -1.02 13.85 6.73
C ARG A 511 -1.07 14.15 5.24
N LEU A 512 0.09 14.12 4.59
CA LEU A 512 0.15 13.85 3.16
C LEU A 512 0.24 12.34 2.96
N ARG A 513 -0.35 11.84 1.89
CA ARG A 513 -0.28 10.44 1.51
C ARG A 513 0.13 10.31 0.05
N VAL A 514 1.01 9.36 -0.25
CA VAL A 514 1.32 8.93 -1.61
C VAL A 514 0.68 7.57 -1.84
N ASN A 515 -0.12 7.46 -2.91
CA ASN A 515 -1.02 6.34 -3.26
C ASN A 515 -2.21 6.13 -2.32
N ALA A 516 -3.26 5.48 -2.85
CA ALA A 516 -4.45 5.12 -2.09
C ALA A 516 -4.60 3.62 -1.85
N GLN A 517 -3.80 2.76 -2.50
CA GLN A 517 -3.77 1.31 -2.28
C GLN A 517 -3.32 0.99 -0.85
N GLY A 518 -4.28 0.97 0.08
CA GLY A 518 -4.04 0.77 1.51
C GLY A 518 -3.67 -0.66 1.89
N ASP A 519 -3.91 -1.62 0.98
CA ASP A 519 -3.71 -3.04 1.22
C ASP A 519 -2.23 -3.43 1.31
N SER A 520 -1.92 -4.16 2.38
CA SER A 520 -0.74 -5.01 2.43
C SER A 520 -1.07 -6.37 1.84
N ILE A 521 -0.28 -6.81 0.85
CA ILE A 521 -0.38 -8.15 0.27
C ILE A 521 0.65 -9.12 0.89
N GLU A 522 1.32 -8.72 1.97
CA GLU A 522 2.37 -9.51 2.62
C GLU A 522 1.88 -10.92 3.04
N SER A 523 0.58 -11.08 3.33
CA SER A 523 -0.05 -12.35 3.72
C SER A 523 -0.13 -13.39 2.58
N HIS A 524 -0.16 -12.96 1.32
CA HIS A 524 -0.22 -13.86 0.17
C HIS A 524 1.06 -14.68 0.04
N SER A 525 0.95 -15.92 -0.46
CA SER A 525 2.11 -16.77 -0.76
C SER A 525 2.93 -16.25 -1.95
N GLU A 526 2.29 -15.47 -2.83
CA GLU A 526 2.87 -14.88 -4.02
C GLU A 526 2.53 -13.39 -4.12
N TRP A 527 3.49 -12.57 -4.56
CA TRP A 527 3.34 -11.12 -4.72
C TRP A 527 3.48 -10.73 -6.19
N TRP A 528 2.48 -10.05 -6.74
CA TRP A 528 2.44 -9.51 -8.11
C TRP A 528 2.79 -8.01 -8.17
N ARG A 529 2.93 -7.38 -7.01
CA ARG A 529 3.48 -6.03 -6.81
C ARG A 529 4.24 -5.99 -5.50
N TRP A 530 4.89 -4.87 -5.18
CA TRP A 530 5.52 -4.70 -3.87
C TRP A 530 4.47 -4.81 -2.73
N PRO A 531 4.82 -5.41 -1.57
CA PRO A 531 3.84 -5.71 -0.52
C PRO A 531 3.02 -4.53 -0.01
N SER A 532 3.64 -3.35 0.04
CA SER A 532 3.02 -2.08 0.41
C SER A 532 3.50 -1.02 -0.56
N ILE A 533 2.59 -0.23 -1.11
CA ILE A 533 2.89 0.86 -2.05
C ILE A 533 2.35 2.21 -1.58
N VAL A 534 1.94 2.32 -0.31
CA VAL A 534 1.43 3.54 0.31
C VAL A 534 2.45 4.12 1.28
N THR A 535 2.54 5.46 1.32
CA THR A 535 3.31 6.19 2.32
C THR A 535 2.47 7.30 2.92
N GLN A 536 2.56 7.48 4.24
CA GLN A 536 1.96 8.60 4.96
C GLN A 536 3.07 9.48 5.55
N LEU A 537 2.94 10.79 5.36
CA LEU A 537 3.88 11.81 5.79
C LEU A 537 3.18 12.76 6.75
N ARG A 538 3.83 13.11 7.84
CA ARG A 538 3.31 14.15 8.74
C ARG A 538 3.25 15.49 8.00
N LEU A 539 2.11 16.17 8.05
CA LEU A 539 2.00 17.50 7.47
C LEU A 539 2.78 18.49 8.35
N ARG A 540 3.81 19.12 7.77
CA ARG A 540 4.69 20.12 8.39
C ARG A 540 4.65 21.42 7.58
N LYS A 541 5.13 22.53 8.17
CA LYS A 541 5.19 23.83 7.48
C LYS A 541 5.93 23.73 6.15
N ASN A 542 7.10 23.10 6.16
CA ASN A 542 7.87 22.76 4.97
C ASN A 542 8.23 21.28 5.03
N GLY A 543 8.34 20.63 3.89
CA GLY A 543 8.94 19.32 3.79
C GLY A 543 9.29 18.93 2.37
N ARG A 544 10.00 17.81 2.25
CA ARG A 544 10.48 17.23 1.00
C ARG A 544 10.42 15.72 1.12
N TYR A 545 10.14 15.02 0.03
CA TYR A 545 10.06 13.58 0.08
C TYR A 545 10.42 12.94 -1.26
N VAL A 546 11.15 11.82 -1.21
CA VAL A 546 11.35 10.95 -2.37
C VAL A 546 10.51 9.70 -2.16
N SER A 547 9.44 9.57 -2.94
CA SER A 547 8.64 8.34 -2.91
C SER A 547 9.34 7.24 -3.70
N PRO A 548 9.65 6.08 -3.11
CA PRO A 548 10.21 4.98 -3.88
C PRO A 548 9.17 4.29 -4.76
N HIS A 549 7.87 4.47 -4.45
CA HIS A 549 6.74 3.90 -5.20
C HIS A 549 6.23 4.83 -6.31
N GLY A 550 6.33 6.14 -6.09
CA GLY A 550 5.50 7.12 -6.80
C GLY A 550 4.00 6.92 -6.57
N GLY A 551 3.16 7.86 -6.97
CA GLY A 551 1.72 7.76 -6.75
C GLY A 551 0.97 9.09 -6.72
N PRO A 552 -0.37 9.10 -6.85
CA PRO A 552 -1.15 10.28 -6.55
C PRO A 552 -0.90 10.78 -5.12
N ILE A 553 -0.81 12.11 -4.97
CA ILE A 553 -0.65 12.77 -3.68
C ILE A 553 -2.03 13.14 -3.15
N LEU A 554 -2.31 12.72 -1.91
CA LEU A 554 -3.56 12.95 -1.21
C LEU A 554 -3.30 13.71 0.09
N LEU A 555 -4.30 14.46 0.53
CA LEU A 555 -4.36 15.08 1.84
C LEU A 555 -5.31 14.29 2.75
N GLN A 556 -4.89 14.10 3.98
CA GLN A 556 -5.73 13.64 5.08
C GLN A 556 -5.98 14.81 6.03
N THR A 557 -7.24 15.07 6.36
CA THR A 557 -7.64 16.13 7.29
C THR A 557 -8.99 15.85 7.95
N THR A 558 -9.32 16.66 8.95
CA THR A 558 -10.56 16.60 9.74
C THR A 558 -11.60 17.59 9.25
N LYS A 559 -12.88 17.27 9.46
CA LYS A 559 -13.98 18.21 9.22
C LYS A 559 -13.74 19.49 10.05
N GLY A 560 -13.87 20.64 9.41
CA GLY A 560 -13.64 21.98 9.99
C GLY A 560 -12.23 22.54 9.78
N THR A 561 -11.31 21.75 9.20
CA THR A 561 -9.92 22.14 8.97
C THR A 561 -9.71 22.52 7.51
N ASN A 562 -9.23 23.74 7.26
CA ASN A 562 -8.91 24.22 5.91
C ASN A 562 -7.40 24.26 5.72
N VAL A 563 -6.94 23.77 4.57
CA VAL A 563 -5.51 23.64 4.27
C VAL A 563 -5.23 24.23 2.90
N THR A 564 -4.29 25.16 2.82
CA THR A 564 -3.69 25.59 1.54
C THR A 564 -2.25 25.14 1.50
N ILE A 565 -1.90 24.34 0.50
CA ILE A 565 -0.58 23.73 0.34
C ILE A 565 -0.05 23.95 -1.07
N ARG A 566 1.21 24.38 -1.18
CA ARG A 566 1.97 24.44 -2.43
C ARG A 566 2.80 23.17 -2.55
N LEU A 567 2.68 22.46 -3.66
CA LEU A 567 3.46 21.28 -4.02
C LEU A 567 4.27 21.58 -5.28
N GLU A 568 5.57 21.30 -5.25
CA GLU A 568 6.49 21.57 -6.35
C GLU A 568 7.18 20.27 -6.79
N ASN A 569 7.59 20.24 -8.05
CA ASN A 569 8.13 19.05 -8.73
C ASN A 569 7.18 17.84 -8.70
N VAL A 570 5.90 18.09 -9.01
CA VAL A 570 4.84 17.08 -9.07
C VAL A 570 4.26 17.01 -10.48
N TYR A 571 3.49 15.96 -10.79
CA TYR A 571 3.00 15.72 -12.16
C TYR A 571 1.47 15.73 -12.17
N ARG A 572 0.85 16.62 -12.95
CA ARG A 572 -0.61 16.71 -13.06
C ARG A 572 -1.19 15.52 -13.81
N TYR A 573 -2.21 14.89 -13.23
CA TYR A 573 -3.05 13.90 -13.93
C TYR A 573 -4.38 14.54 -14.37
N PRO A 574 -5.16 13.90 -15.26
CA PRO A 574 -6.46 14.43 -15.68
C PRO A 574 -7.42 14.57 -14.50
N TRP A 575 -7.96 15.77 -14.28
CA TRP A 575 -8.78 16.09 -13.11
C TRP A 575 -10.28 16.15 -13.45
N LEU A 576 -11.09 15.38 -12.70
CA LEU A 576 -12.55 15.49 -12.71
C LEU A 576 -13.07 15.71 -11.30
N ASP A 577 -13.70 16.85 -11.07
CA ASP A 577 -14.44 17.20 -9.85
C ASP A 577 -15.91 17.41 -10.17
N LEU A 578 -16.78 16.53 -9.65
CA LEU A 578 -18.22 16.59 -9.87
C LEU A 578 -18.91 17.75 -9.15
N ARG A 579 -18.23 18.40 -8.20
CA ARG A 579 -18.70 19.61 -7.51
C ARG A 579 -18.32 20.89 -8.28
N ASN A 580 -17.58 20.77 -9.38
CA ASN A 580 -17.16 21.89 -10.22
C ASN A 580 -17.60 21.69 -11.69
N ASN A 581 -18.56 22.50 -12.13
CA ASN A 581 -19.07 22.45 -13.51
C ASN A 581 -18.01 22.77 -14.57
N GLU A 582 -17.03 23.63 -14.27
CA GLU A 582 -15.94 23.92 -15.20
C GLU A 582 -15.03 22.70 -15.38
N SER A 583 -14.75 21.97 -14.29
CA SER A 583 -13.97 20.72 -14.34
C SER A 583 -14.65 19.67 -15.19
N ILE A 584 -15.97 19.50 -15.04
CA ILE A 584 -16.76 18.57 -15.88
C ILE A 584 -16.67 18.97 -17.35
N ALA A 585 -16.83 20.26 -17.66
CA ALA A 585 -16.78 20.77 -19.03
C ALA A 585 -15.39 20.61 -19.67
N SER A 586 -14.32 20.72 -18.89
CA SER A 586 -12.94 20.60 -19.38
C SER A 586 -12.39 19.18 -19.39
N PHE A 587 -13.09 18.19 -18.81
CA PHE A 587 -12.50 16.87 -18.55
C PHE A 587 -11.99 16.15 -19.80
N ALA A 588 -12.69 16.24 -20.93
CA ALA A 588 -12.21 15.65 -22.19
C ALA A 588 -10.87 16.26 -22.66
N ARG A 589 -10.64 17.55 -22.38
CA ARG A 589 -9.36 18.22 -22.66
C ARG A 589 -8.28 17.78 -21.68
N GLU A 590 -8.60 17.69 -20.39
CA GLU A 590 -7.68 17.19 -19.34
C GLU A 590 -7.13 15.81 -19.68
N ILE A 591 -7.99 14.89 -20.14
CA ILE A 591 -7.59 13.54 -20.56
C ILE A 591 -6.54 13.60 -21.66
N ASN A 592 -6.72 14.47 -22.65
CA ASN A 592 -5.78 14.58 -23.77
C ASN A 592 -4.44 15.21 -23.33
N GLU A 593 -4.47 16.27 -22.52
CA GLU A 593 -3.28 17.04 -22.12
C GLU A 593 -2.41 16.30 -21.10
N TYR A 594 -3.01 15.50 -20.20
CA TYR A 594 -2.32 14.91 -19.05
C TYR A 594 -2.36 13.37 -19.02
N SER A 595 -2.59 12.73 -20.17
CA SER A 595 -2.70 11.26 -20.31
C SER A 595 -1.46 10.45 -19.90
N THR A 596 -0.28 11.07 -19.76
CA THR A 596 0.98 10.36 -19.49
C THR A 596 1.17 9.94 -18.04
N VAL A 597 0.35 10.45 -17.11
CA VAL A 597 0.42 10.08 -15.69
C VAL A 597 -0.35 8.78 -15.45
N PRO A 598 0.22 7.74 -14.80
CA PRO A 598 -0.38 6.39 -14.78
C PRO A 598 -1.74 6.27 -14.09
N TRP A 599 -1.99 7.10 -13.08
CA TRP A 599 -3.20 7.08 -12.26
C TRP A 599 -3.80 8.47 -12.12
N LEU A 600 -5.12 8.52 -12.04
CA LEU A 600 -5.88 9.72 -11.76
C LEU A 600 -6.91 9.48 -10.65
N PHE A 601 -7.42 10.59 -10.12
CA PHE A 601 -8.58 10.59 -9.24
C PHE A 601 -9.78 11.27 -9.91
N ILE A 602 -10.95 10.69 -9.67
CA ILE A 602 -12.23 11.35 -9.85
C ILE A 602 -12.71 11.76 -8.46
N ALA A 603 -12.91 13.06 -8.26
CA ALA A 603 -13.50 13.62 -7.05
C ALA A 603 -15.02 13.75 -7.22
N GLY A 604 -15.76 12.78 -6.71
CA GLY A 604 -17.22 12.87 -6.59
C GLY A 604 -17.67 13.67 -5.37
N ASP A 605 -18.98 13.81 -5.22
CA ASP A 605 -19.59 14.40 -4.03
C ASP A 605 -19.53 13.45 -2.84
N SER A 606 -19.88 12.18 -3.03
CA SER A 606 -19.96 11.15 -1.99
C SER A 606 -18.92 10.05 -2.16
N MET A 607 -18.22 9.99 -3.29
CA MET A 607 -17.20 9.00 -3.59
C MET A 607 -15.98 9.58 -4.32
N TYR A 608 -14.78 9.18 -3.90
CA TYR A 608 -13.55 9.39 -4.68
C TYR A 608 -13.10 8.08 -5.32
N SER A 609 -12.68 8.11 -6.58
CA SER A 609 -12.26 6.91 -7.33
C SER A 609 -10.85 7.07 -7.88
N MET A 610 -9.95 6.13 -7.55
CA MET A 610 -8.62 6.04 -8.14
C MET A 610 -8.63 5.03 -9.29
N LEU A 611 -8.39 5.50 -10.51
CA LEU A 611 -8.44 4.68 -11.73
C LEU A 611 -7.12 4.76 -12.49
N LYS A 612 -6.83 3.73 -13.30
CA LYS A 612 -5.74 3.82 -14.27
C LYS A 612 -6.12 4.86 -15.32
N THR A 613 -5.23 5.80 -15.59
CA THR A 613 -5.45 6.85 -16.59
C THR A 613 -5.72 6.26 -17.97
N ILE A 614 -5.06 5.14 -18.32
CA ILE A 614 -5.24 4.49 -19.63
C ILE A 614 -6.67 3.96 -19.84
N ASP A 615 -7.35 3.49 -18.80
CA ASP A 615 -8.73 3.00 -18.93
C ASP A 615 -9.70 4.16 -19.22
N VAL A 616 -9.41 5.33 -18.64
CA VAL A 616 -10.17 6.57 -18.88
C VAL A 616 -9.87 7.12 -20.28
N VAL A 617 -8.60 7.13 -20.71
CA VAL A 617 -8.17 7.55 -22.06
C VAL A 617 -8.79 6.68 -23.15
N ASN A 618 -8.94 5.37 -22.91
CA ASN A 618 -9.55 4.44 -23.85
C ASN A 618 -11.09 4.47 -23.83
N SER A 619 -11.68 5.24 -22.91
CA SER A 619 -13.13 5.45 -22.81
C SER A 619 -13.51 6.87 -23.28
N ASN A 620 -14.70 7.33 -22.91
CA ASN A 620 -15.20 8.68 -23.17
C ASN A 620 -15.44 9.41 -21.84
N ALA A 621 -15.11 10.70 -21.79
CA ALA A 621 -15.35 11.57 -20.64
C ALA A 621 -16.78 11.49 -20.09
N ASN A 622 -17.79 11.34 -20.96
CA ASN A 622 -19.19 11.23 -20.57
C ASN A 622 -19.52 9.89 -19.87
N GLU A 623 -18.87 8.79 -20.28
CA GLU A 623 -19.06 7.49 -19.63
C GLU A 623 -18.57 7.54 -18.20
N VAL A 624 -17.36 8.08 -18.01
CA VAL A 624 -16.72 8.24 -16.70
C VAL A 624 -17.50 9.19 -15.79
N THR A 625 -17.93 10.34 -16.33
CA THR A 625 -18.72 11.32 -15.57
C THR A 625 -20.07 10.74 -15.14
N SER A 626 -20.74 9.99 -16.02
CA SER A 626 -22.04 9.39 -15.71
C SER A 626 -21.92 8.28 -14.66
N SER A 627 -20.89 7.44 -14.78
CA SER A 627 -20.58 6.41 -13.79
C SER A 627 -20.28 7.00 -12.40
N ALA A 628 -19.44 8.04 -12.34
CA ALA A 628 -19.14 8.72 -11.08
C ALA A 628 -20.39 9.34 -10.43
N ARG A 629 -21.26 9.99 -11.22
CA ARG A 629 -22.55 10.51 -10.71
C ARG A 629 -23.48 9.41 -10.22
N HIS A 630 -23.49 8.26 -10.89
CA HIS A 630 -24.31 7.13 -10.47
C HIS A 630 -23.89 6.62 -9.09
N PHE A 631 -22.60 6.42 -8.84
CA PHE A 631 -22.14 5.91 -7.54
C PHE A 631 -22.28 6.94 -6.41
N ASP A 632 -22.11 8.24 -6.68
CA ASP A 632 -22.47 9.29 -5.74
C ASP A 632 -23.94 9.19 -5.32
N ASN A 633 -24.84 9.09 -6.30
CA ASN A 633 -26.27 8.95 -6.04
C ASN A 633 -26.60 7.62 -5.35
N ALA A 634 -25.88 6.53 -5.66
CA ALA A 634 -26.07 5.23 -5.02
C ALA A 634 -25.80 5.32 -3.52
N ILE A 635 -24.67 5.91 -3.12
CA ILE A 635 -24.32 6.11 -1.71
C ILE A 635 -25.39 6.95 -0.99
N LYS A 636 -25.89 8.01 -1.63
CA LYS A 636 -26.98 8.84 -1.07
C LYS A 636 -28.25 8.03 -0.87
N VAL A 637 -28.69 7.28 -1.88
CA VAL A 637 -29.87 6.39 -1.78
C VAL A 637 -29.69 5.37 -0.67
N MET A 638 -28.52 4.74 -0.57
CA MET A 638 -28.23 3.74 0.46
C MET A 638 -28.27 4.35 1.88
N HIS A 639 -27.70 5.55 2.06
CA HIS A 639 -27.80 6.29 3.32
C HIS A 639 -29.25 6.64 3.67
N ASN A 640 -30.03 7.11 2.70
CA ASN A 640 -31.45 7.43 2.87
C ASN A 640 -32.23 6.19 3.27
N TYR A 641 -32.02 5.06 2.57
CA TYR A 641 -32.72 3.80 2.78
C TYR A 641 -32.52 3.22 4.19
N ARG A 642 -31.31 3.36 4.76
CA ARG A 642 -31.01 2.94 6.14
C ARG A 642 -31.28 4.01 7.20
N GLY A 643 -31.82 5.17 6.83
CA GLY A 643 -32.13 6.27 7.75
C GLY A 643 -30.89 6.97 8.33
N THR A 644 -29.82 7.07 7.55
CA THR A 644 -28.67 7.96 7.83
C THR A 644 -28.71 9.20 6.95
N LYS A 645 -27.88 10.19 7.30
CA LYS A 645 -27.59 11.36 6.47
C LYS A 645 -26.25 11.15 5.79
N TRP A 646 -26.22 11.27 4.46
CA TRP A 646 -24.98 11.17 3.69
C TRP A 646 -24.10 12.41 3.88
N GLU A 647 -24.71 13.53 4.27
CA GLU A 647 -24.06 14.81 4.56
C GLU A 647 -23.15 14.74 5.79
N ASP A 648 -23.49 13.88 6.74
CA ASP A 648 -22.73 13.64 7.96
C ASP A 648 -21.70 12.50 7.79
N ALA A 649 -21.78 11.76 6.68
CA ALA A 649 -20.90 10.63 6.41
C ALA A 649 -19.55 11.10 5.82
N ARG A 650 -18.51 10.29 6.05
CA ARG A 650 -17.27 10.41 5.28
C ARG A 650 -17.55 10.04 3.82
N VAL A 651 -16.78 10.63 2.91
CA VAL A 651 -16.76 10.24 1.50
C VAL A 651 -16.25 8.80 1.38
N GLU A 652 -16.86 7.98 0.52
CA GLU A 652 -16.35 6.65 0.17
C GLU A 652 -15.14 6.76 -0.75
N VAL A 653 -14.23 5.78 -0.72
CA VAL A 653 -13.04 5.79 -1.59
C VAL A 653 -12.86 4.41 -2.23
N PHE A 654 -12.89 4.38 -3.56
CA PHE A 654 -12.62 3.21 -4.37
C PHE A 654 -11.22 3.25 -4.96
N VAL A 655 -10.52 2.13 -4.87
CA VAL A 655 -9.18 1.97 -5.45
C VAL A 655 -9.09 0.63 -6.16
N ALA A 656 -8.65 0.67 -7.42
CA ALA A 656 -8.28 -0.53 -8.16
C ALA A 656 -6.80 -0.89 -7.96
N ASP A 657 -6.50 -2.18 -7.89
CA ASP A 657 -5.13 -2.69 -7.67
C ASP A 657 -4.91 -4.03 -8.40
N ILE A 658 -3.68 -4.28 -8.84
CA ILE A 658 -3.31 -5.55 -9.50
C ILE A 658 -3.36 -6.73 -8.54
N GLN A 659 -3.15 -6.48 -7.25
CA GLN A 659 -3.32 -7.48 -6.21
C GLN A 659 -3.86 -6.81 -4.94
N ILE A 660 -5.03 -7.26 -4.51
CA ILE A 660 -5.69 -6.83 -3.28
C ILE A 660 -5.49 -7.89 -2.18
N SER A 661 -5.81 -7.53 -0.95
CA SER A 661 -5.60 -8.37 0.23
C SER A 661 -6.45 -9.64 0.23
N ALA A 662 -7.64 -9.61 -0.35
CA ALA A 662 -8.52 -10.77 -0.50
C ALA A 662 -9.53 -10.63 -1.65
N GLY A 663 -9.90 -11.75 -2.26
CA GLY A 663 -11.01 -11.82 -3.22
C GLY A 663 -10.78 -11.09 -4.54
N TYR A 664 -11.88 -10.80 -5.24
CA TYR A 664 -11.91 -10.02 -6.49
C TYR A 664 -12.26 -8.53 -6.24
N GLY A 665 -12.90 -8.26 -5.10
CA GLY A 665 -13.13 -6.96 -4.48
C GLY A 665 -13.40 -7.16 -2.97
N HIS A 666 -13.21 -6.13 -2.16
CA HIS A 666 -13.61 -6.14 -0.76
C HIS A 666 -13.88 -4.74 -0.21
N SER A 667 -14.78 -4.68 0.78
CA SER A 667 -15.11 -3.47 1.54
C SER A 667 -13.97 -2.95 2.42
N GLY A 668 -14.07 -1.71 2.89
CA GLY A 668 -13.01 -1.03 3.62
C GLY A 668 -12.97 0.48 3.41
N TYR A 669 -11.88 1.11 3.85
CA TYR A 669 -11.60 2.54 3.57
C TYR A 669 -10.10 2.74 3.23
N PRO A 670 -9.70 2.57 1.96
CA PRO A 670 -10.58 2.45 0.80
C PRO A 670 -11.20 1.05 0.70
N TRP A 671 -12.29 0.93 -0.04
CA TRP A 671 -12.73 -0.36 -0.52
C TRP A 671 -12.04 -0.63 -1.87
N MET A 672 -11.67 -1.88 -2.07
CA MET A 672 -10.70 -2.27 -3.09
C MET A 672 -11.38 -3.12 -4.16
N GLY A 673 -11.00 -2.91 -5.42
CA GLY A 673 -11.33 -3.78 -6.53
C GLY A 673 -10.05 -4.28 -7.21
N SER A 674 -10.16 -5.43 -7.86
CA SER A 674 -9.14 -5.88 -8.81
C SER A 674 -8.96 -4.87 -9.96
N ILE A 675 -7.81 -4.94 -10.63
CA ILE A 675 -7.33 -3.91 -11.55
C ILE A 675 -8.26 -3.63 -12.73
N ASP A 676 -9.05 -4.62 -13.15
CA ASP A 676 -10.03 -4.51 -14.22
C ASP A 676 -11.27 -3.71 -13.81
N TRP A 677 -11.56 -3.56 -12.51
CA TRP A 677 -12.64 -2.68 -12.04
C TRP A 677 -12.40 -1.22 -12.44
N SER A 678 -11.14 -0.82 -12.63
CA SER A 678 -10.82 0.49 -13.21
C SER A 678 -11.45 0.65 -14.61
N HIS A 679 -11.37 -0.37 -15.46
CA HIS A 679 -12.02 -0.37 -16.77
C HIS A 679 -13.54 -0.51 -16.67
N LEU A 680 -14.04 -1.40 -15.80
CA LEU A 680 -15.48 -1.62 -15.60
C LEU A 680 -16.19 -0.34 -15.13
N PHE A 681 -15.52 0.50 -14.32
CA PHE A 681 -16.03 1.82 -13.92
C PHE A 681 -16.30 2.74 -15.12
N THR A 682 -15.61 2.54 -16.25
CA THR A 682 -15.76 3.36 -17.46
C THR A 682 -16.84 2.86 -18.43
N LEU A 683 -17.59 1.80 -18.08
CA LEU A 683 -18.60 1.16 -18.94
C LEU A 683 -20.03 1.57 -18.52
N TRP A 684 -20.34 2.85 -18.59
CA TRP A 684 -21.66 3.36 -18.17
C TRP A 684 -22.77 2.89 -19.10
N SER A 685 -22.73 3.27 -20.37
CA SER A 685 -23.83 3.06 -21.34
C SER A 685 -24.00 1.59 -21.71
N SER A 686 -22.91 0.85 -21.83
CA SER A 686 -22.93 -0.57 -22.23
C SER A 686 -23.21 -1.53 -21.08
N SER A 687 -22.99 -1.13 -19.83
CA SER A 687 -23.08 -2.03 -18.66
C SER A 687 -23.83 -1.42 -17.48
N ILE A 688 -23.25 -0.43 -16.79
CA ILE A 688 -23.76 0.04 -15.47
C ILE A 688 -25.19 0.56 -15.57
N LYS A 689 -25.51 1.35 -16.60
CA LYS A 689 -26.88 1.88 -16.81
C LYS A 689 -27.95 0.79 -16.92
N ASN A 690 -27.56 -0.43 -17.28
CA ASN A 690 -28.43 -1.59 -17.46
C ASN A 690 -28.39 -2.56 -16.26
N GLY A 691 -27.87 -2.14 -15.11
CA GLY A 691 -27.74 -2.98 -13.90
C GLY A 691 -26.49 -3.86 -13.89
N GLY A 692 -25.56 -3.65 -14.83
CA GLY A 692 -24.28 -4.34 -14.84
C GLY A 692 -23.30 -3.81 -13.77
N GLN A 693 -22.23 -4.57 -13.54
CA GLN A 693 -21.23 -4.29 -12.50
C GLN A 693 -21.77 -4.21 -11.06
N PRO A 694 -22.57 -5.18 -10.60
CA PRO A 694 -23.21 -5.11 -9.29
C PRO A 694 -22.21 -5.25 -8.12
N GLY A 695 -20.96 -5.64 -8.41
CA GLY A 695 -19.86 -5.69 -7.44
C GLY A 695 -19.61 -4.35 -6.73
N PHE A 696 -19.68 -3.23 -7.44
CA PHE A 696 -19.46 -1.90 -6.85
C PHE A 696 -20.44 -1.61 -5.71
N VAL A 697 -21.75 -1.78 -5.96
CA VAL A 697 -22.80 -1.54 -4.95
C VAL A 697 -22.73 -2.55 -3.81
N HIS A 698 -22.23 -3.76 -4.06
CA HIS A 698 -22.05 -4.79 -3.03
C HIS A 698 -20.97 -4.44 -2.01
N GLU A 699 -19.82 -3.95 -2.45
CA GLU A 699 -18.74 -3.52 -1.54
C GLU A 699 -19.13 -2.26 -0.74
N ILE A 700 -19.76 -1.28 -1.39
CA ILE A 700 -20.35 -0.13 -0.69
C ILE A 700 -21.42 -0.61 0.29
N GLY A 701 -22.18 -1.65 -0.08
CA GLY A 701 -23.23 -2.26 0.73
C GLY A 701 -22.72 -2.86 2.03
N HIS A 702 -21.52 -3.44 2.04
CA HIS A 702 -20.86 -3.87 3.27
C HIS A 702 -20.50 -2.67 4.17
N ASN A 703 -19.92 -1.60 3.61
CA ASN A 703 -19.59 -0.37 4.36
C ASN A 703 -20.85 0.26 5.00
N LEU A 704 -22.00 0.14 4.34
CA LEU A 704 -23.28 0.71 4.78
C LEU A 704 -24.23 -0.31 5.40
N GLN A 705 -23.77 -1.53 5.71
CA GLN A 705 -24.63 -2.60 6.18
C GLN A 705 -25.36 -2.22 7.49
N VAL A 706 -26.56 -2.78 7.69
CA VAL A 706 -27.36 -2.58 8.90
C VAL A 706 -27.21 -3.82 9.78
N GLY A 707 -26.15 -3.86 10.60
CA GLY A 707 -25.84 -5.02 11.44
C GLY A 707 -26.96 -5.39 12.42
N GLU A 708 -27.76 -4.41 12.83
CA GLU A 708 -28.96 -4.58 13.66
C GLU A 708 -30.09 -5.34 12.95
N ALA A 709 -30.06 -5.42 11.62
CA ALA A 709 -31.01 -6.16 10.78
C ALA A 709 -30.34 -7.26 9.94
N THR A 710 -29.03 -7.49 10.14
CA THR A 710 -28.32 -8.62 9.56
C THR A 710 -28.59 -9.86 10.40
N LEU A 711 -29.43 -10.73 9.86
CA LEU A 711 -29.84 -12.00 10.47
C LEU A 711 -28.77 -13.09 10.28
N LYS A 712 -28.99 -14.26 10.88
CA LYS A 712 -28.12 -15.45 10.78
C LYS A 712 -27.60 -15.65 9.35
N TRP A 713 -26.28 -15.78 9.20
CA TRP A 713 -25.58 -15.92 7.90
C TRP A 713 -25.79 -14.79 6.88
N GLY A 714 -26.35 -13.65 7.29
CA GLY A 714 -26.77 -12.57 6.40
C GLY A 714 -25.67 -11.58 5.97
N GLY A 715 -24.40 -11.80 6.37
CA GLY A 715 -23.30 -10.87 6.08
C GLY A 715 -23.10 -10.59 4.58
N GLU A 716 -23.35 -11.60 3.74
CA GLU A 716 -23.32 -11.51 2.26
C GLU A 716 -24.72 -11.37 1.63
N VAL A 717 -25.73 -11.14 2.45
CA VAL A 717 -27.13 -11.01 2.02
C VAL A 717 -27.61 -9.58 2.18
N THR A 718 -27.43 -8.98 3.36
CA THR A 718 -28.02 -7.67 3.66
C THR A 718 -27.28 -6.50 3.02
N ASN A 719 -25.99 -6.66 2.71
CA ASN A 719 -25.24 -5.76 1.82
C ASN A 719 -25.87 -5.71 0.41
N ASN A 720 -26.33 -6.86 -0.11
CA ASN A 720 -26.89 -6.97 -1.45
C ASN A 720 -28.32 -6.41 -1.59
N ILE A 721 -29.01 -6.13 -0.48
CA ILE A 721 -30.32 -5.46 -0.52
C ILE A 721 -30.21 -4.08 -1.17
N TYR A 722 -29.06 -3.41 -1.01
CA TYR A 722 -28.83 -2.12 -1.65
C TYR A 722 -28.78 -2.19 -3.17
N ARG A 723 -28.43 -3.34 -3.76
CA ARG A 723 -28.52 -3.52 -5.22
C ARG A 723 -29.95 -3.34 -5.70
N LEU A 724 -30.92 -3.93 -4.99
CA LEU A 724 -32.34 -3.79 -5.33
C LEU A 724 -32.74 -2.30 -5.34
N ILE A 725 -32.44 -1.57 -4.26
CA ILE A 725 -32.90 -0.18 -4.18
C ILE A 725 -32.16 0.76 -5.13
N VAL A 726 -30.87 0.52 -5.40
CA VAL A 726 -30.10 1.34 -6.35
C VAL A 726 -30.59 1.10 -7.79
N ASP A 727 -30.85 -0.14 -8.18
CA ASP A 727 -31.38 -0.48 -9.49
C ASP A 727 -32.77 0.14 -9.72
N GLU A 728 -33.65 0.08 -8.73
CA GLU A 728 -34.98 0.71 -8.81
C GLU A 728 -34.88 2.25 -8.88
N ILE A 729 -34.17 2.87 -7.93
CA ILE A 729 -34.26 4.33 -7.70
C ILE A 729 -33.36 5.12 -8.65
N ASN A 730 -32.13 4.65 -8.88
CA ASN A 730 -31.14 5.35 -9.72
C ASN A 730 -31.22 4.95 -11.19
N LEU A 731 -31.47 3.67 -11.48
CA LEU A 731 -31.47 3.16 -12.86
C LEU A 731 -32.87 3.01 -13.46
N GLY A 732 -33.92 3.01 -12.62
CA GLY A 732 -35.31 2.83 -13.08
C GLY A 732 -35.59 1.40 -13.55
N LEU A 733 -34.81 0.42 -13.09
CA LEU A 733 -34.95 -0.99 -13.42
C LEU A 733 -35.96 -1.67 -12.47
N ASN A 734 -36.40 -2.88 -12.83
CA ASN A 734 -37.24 -3.71 -11.96
C ASN A 734 -36.40 -4.85 -11.35
N PRO A 735 -35.87 -4.69 -10.13
CA PRO A 735 -35.00 -5.68 -9.48
C PRO A 735 -35.77 -6.82 -8.79
N TYR A 736 -37.11 -6.76 -8.80
CA TYR A 736 -38.00 -7.66 -8.07
C TYR A 736 -38.44 -8.89 -8.89
N GLN A 737 -37.52 -9.37 -9.73
CA GLN A 737 -37.66 -10.55 -10.59
C GLN A 737 -36.57 -11.58 -10.28
N GLY A 738 -36.81 -12.85 -10.62
CA GLY A 738 -35.86 -13.95 -10.39
C GLY A 738 -36.15 -14.75 -9.13
N ASP A 739 -35.10 -15.31 -8.53
CA ASP A 739 -35.20 -16.19 -7.36
C ASP A 739 -35.75 -15.45 -6.12
N MET A 740 -36.79 -16.02 -5.51
CA MET A 740 -37.44 -15.51 -4.31
C MET A 740 -36.99 -16.25 -3.04
N ASP A 741 -35.91 -17.05 -3.13
CA ASP A 741 -35.35 -17.87 -2.04
C ASP A 741 -36.33 -18.95 -1.55
N THR A 742 -37.25 -19.40 -2.41
CA THR A 742 -38.23 -20.46 -2.10
C THR A 742 -37.59 -21.85 -1.99
N GLY A 743 -36.37 -22.03 -2.50
CA GLY A 743 -35.61 -23.27 -2.34
C GLY A 743 -35.36 -23.64 -0.87
N LYS A 744 -35.40 -22.68 0.05
CA LYS A 744 -35.27 -22.94 1.50
C LYS A 744 -36.53 -23.51 2.14
N TRP A 745 -37.67 -23.46 1.47
CA TRP A 745 -38.97 -23.90 2.01
C TRP A 745 -39.07 -25.42 2.21
N THR A 746 -38.22 -26.20 1.55
CA THR A 746 -38.13 -27.65 1.72
C THR A 746 -37.17 -28.05 2.84
N GLY A 747 -36.54 -27.09 3.52
CA GLY A 747 -35.66 -27.34 4.65
C GLY A 747 -36.42 -27.81 5.89
N THR A 748 -35.67 -28.01 6.97
CA THR A 748 -36.24 -28.38 8.28
C THR A 748 -35.75 -27.47 9.41
N SER A 749 -34.78 -26.58 9.16
CA SER A 749 -34.17 -25.70 10.14
C SER A 749 -33.97 -24.28 9.60
N TYR A 750 -33.87 -23.32 10.54
CA TYR A 750 -33.55 -21.93 10.21
C TYR A 750 -32.08 -21.77 9.83
N GLU A 751 -31.81 -21.49 8.55
CA GLU A 751 -30.47 -21.16 8.06
C GLU A 751 -30.32 -19.68 7.65
N GLY A 752 -31.20 -18.82 8.16
CA GLY A 752 -31.24 -17.40 7.77
C GLY A 752 -31.86 -17.19 6.40
N PRO A 753 -32.48 -16.02 6.13
CA PRO A 753 -32.99 -15.71 4.80
C PRO A 753 -31.86 -15.43 3.80
N GLY A 754 -32.04 -15.84 2.55
CA GLY A 754 -31.20 -15.43 1.43
C GLY A 754 -31.63 -14.09 0.82
N TRP A 755 -30.93 -13.64 -0.22
CA TRP A 755 -31.24 -12.37 -0.89
C TRP A 755 -32.63 -12.37 -1.55
N GLY A 756 -33.09 -13.53 -2.04
CA GLY A 756 -34.41 -13.70 -2.64
C GLY A 756 -35.57 -13.44 -1.68
N TYR A 757 -35.41 -13.70 -0.37
CA TYR A 757 -36.44 -13.37 0.64
C TYR A 757 -36.72 -11.86 0.68
N TYR A 758 -35.67 -11.03 0.70
CA TYR A 758 -35.81 -9.58 0.69
C TYR A 758 -36.35 -9.05 -0.65
N ARG A 759 -35.96 -9.70 -1.76
CA ARG A 759 -36.56 -9.44 -3.08
C ARG A 759 -38.06 -9.72 -3.05
N TYR A 760 -38.48 -10.83 -2.44
CA TYR A 760 -39.88 -11.23 -2.40
C TYR A 760 -40.71 -10.27 -1.54
N LEU A 761 -40.18 -9.86 -0.39
CA LEU A 761 -40.78 -8.79 0.42
C LEU A 761 -40.96 -7.49 -0.39
N GLY A 762 -39.92 -7.08 -1.13
CA GLY A 762 -40.00 -5.91 -1.99
C GLY A 762 -41.00 -6.06 -3.14
N ARG A 763 -41.09 -7.25 -3.76
CA ARG A 763 -42.09 -7.56 -4.79
C ARG A 763 -43.51 -7.44 -4.25
N LEU A 764 -43.79 -8.05 -3.09
CA LEU A 764 -45.12 -8.10 -2.49
C LEU A 764 -45.53 -6.74 -1.94
N PHE A 765 -44.68 -6.11 -1.14
CA PHE A 765 -45.06 -4.95 -0.32
C PHE A 765 -44.37 -3.64 -0.75
N GLY A 766 -43.46 -3.66 -1.72
CA GLY A 766 -42.67 -2.50 -2.11
C GLY A 766 -41.41 -2.30 -1.26
N HIS A 767 -40.47 -1.47 -1.73
CA HIS A 767 -39.20 -1.23 -1.04
C HIS A 767 -39.37 -0.61 0.36
N GLY A 768 -40.49 0.08 0.61
CA GLY A 768 -40.76 0.73 1.89
C GLY A 768 -40.72 -0.23 3.08
N LEU A 769 -41.13 -1.48 2.88
CA LEU A 769 -41.15 -2.49 3.95
C LEU A 769 -39.75 -2.73 4.53
N VAL A 770 -38.80 -3.10 3.68
CA VAL A 770 -37.43 -3.43 4.10
C VAL A 770 -36.69 -2.17 4.57
N GLY A 771 -36.86 -1.05 3.85
CA GLY A 771 -36.24 0.23 4.23
C GLY A 771 -36.70 0.73 5.60
N ASN A 772 -38.01 0.75 5.86
CA ASN A 772 -38.55 1.13 7.17
C ASN A 772 -38.03 0.17 8.26
N GLY A 773 -37.95 -1.14 7.97
CA GLY A 773 -37.38 -2.14 8.86
C GLY A 773 -35.93 -1.83 9.27
N PHE A 774 -35.09 -1.45 8.31
CA PHE A 774 -33.71 -1.02 8.57
C PHE A 774 -33.62 0.21 9.47
N ILE A 775 -34.46 1.21 9.21
CA ILE A 775 -34.50 2.44 10.02
C ILE A 775 -34.85 2.11 11.47
N GLU A 776 -35.89 1.31 11.70
CA GLU A 776 -36.32 0.96 13.05
C GLU A 776 -35.31 0.04 13.75
N ALA A 777 -34.67 -0.90 13.04
CA ALA A 777 -33.64 -1.76 13.62
C ALA A 777 -32.45 -0.94 14.16
N ARG A 778 -32.00 0.07 13.41
CA ARG A 778 -30.90 0.95 13.86
C ARG A 778 -31.24 1.80 15.08
N LYS A 779 -32.52 2.13 15.26
CA LYS A 779 -33.01 2.83 16.46
C LYS A 779 -33.08 1.87 17.66
N ALA A 780 -33.60 0.66 17.44
CA ALA A 780 -33.83 -0.33 18.50
C ALA A 780 -32.56 -1.07 18.94
N ARG A 781 -31.60 -1.27 18.04
CA ARG A 781 -30.32 -1.98 18.26
C ARG A 781 -30.47 -3.35 18.94
N PRO A 782 -31.26 -4.28 18.38
CA PRO A 782 -31.32 -5.66 18.88
C PRO A 782 -29.93 -6.31 18.93
N GLY A 783 -29.60 -6.92 20.07
CA GLY A 783 -28.25 -7.41 20.35
C GLY A 783 -27.99 -8.85 19.90
N SER A 784 -28.87 -9.79 20.29
CA SER A 784 -28.71 -11.22 19.96
C SER A 784 -29.36 -11.60 18.63
N GLU A 785 -28.97 -12.73 18.04
CA GLU A 785 -29.60 -13.24 16.82
C GLU A 785 -31.11 -13.51 16.98
N GLN A 786 -31.53 -13.96 18.17
CA GLN A 786 -32.96 -14.13 18.47
C GLN A 786 -33.68 -12.78 18.55
N ASP A 787 -33.08 -11.79 19.21
CA ASP A 787 -33.67 -10.44 19.30
C ASP A 787 -33.83 -9.79 17.93
N LYS A 788 -32.82 -9.94 17.06
CA LYS A 788 -32.85 -9.43 15.68
C LYS A 788 -33.96 -10.10 14.88
N THR A 789 -34.07 -11.42 14.98
CA THR A 789 -35.09 -12.22 14.30
C THR A 789 -36.49 -11.80 14.74
N ASP A 790 -36.74 -11.78 16.05
CA ASP A 790 -38.03 -11.37 16.60
C ASP A 790 -38.36 -9.93 16.24
N PHE A 791 -37.40 -9.01 16.39
CA PHE A 791 -37.55 -7.61 16.00
C PHE A 791 -37.95 -7.50 14.52
N TRP A 792 -37.21 -8.17 13.64
CA TRP A 792 -37.45 -8.12 12.20
C TRP A 792 -38.86 -8.58 11.86
N VAL A 793 -39.29 -9.75 12.33
CA VAL A 793 -40.62 -10.29 12.03
C VAL A 793 -41.74 -9.42 12.59
N LYS A 794 -41.61 -8.95 13.84
CA LYS A 794 -42.58 -7.99 14.42
C LYS A 794 -42.67 -6.72 13.57
N GLN A 795 -41.53 -6.23 13.08
CA GLN A 795 -41.51 -5.03 12.25
C GLN A 795 -42.19 -5.30 10.90
N MET A 796 -41.95 -6.45 10.26
CA MET A 796 -42.64 -6.81 9.02
C MET A 796 -44.16 -6.87 9.21
N CYS A 797 -44.66 -7.46 10.31
CA CYS A 797 -46.09 -7.50 10.60
C CYS A 797 -46.69 -6.09 10.79
N LYS A 798 -46.01 -5.25 11.61
CA LYS A 798 -46.46 -3.88 11.89
C LYS A 798 -46.49 -2.98 10.65
N GLU A 799 -45.44 -3.03 9.84
CA GLU A 799 -45.31 -2.20 8.63
C GLU A 799 -46.35 -2.56 7.57
N THR A 800 -46.64 -3.86 7.41
CA THR A 800 -47.62 -4.34 6.43
C THR A 800 -49.06 -4.30 6.95
N SER A 801 -49.24 -4.18 8.27
CA SER A 801 -50.52 -4.40 8.96
C SER A 801 -51.13 -5.79 8.67
N TYR A 802 -50.28 -6.78 8.37
CA TYR A 802 -50.67 -8.18 8.17
C TYR A 802 -49.92 -9.10 9.13
N ASN A 803 -50.56 -10.19 9.51
CA ASN A 803 -49.91 -11.31 10.14
C ASN A 803 -49.11 -12.05 9.07
N LEU A 804 -47.78 -11.90 9.13
CA LEU A 804 -46.82 -12.56 8.23
C LEU A 804 -46.11 -13.76 8.88
N LEU A 805 -46.58 -14.26 10.02
CA LEU A 805 -46.04 -15.49 10.61
C LEU A 805 -46.03 -16.67 9.62
N PRO A 806 -47.12 -16.98 8.87
CA PRO A 806 -47.09 -18.10 7.92
C PRO A 806 -46.08 -17.87 6.80
N PHE A 807 -45.86 -16.63 6.37
CA PHE A 807 -44.81 -16.31 5.40
C PHE A 807 -43.42 -16.63 5.97
N HIS A 808 -43.10 -16.18 7.19
CA HIS A 808 -41.78 -16.40 7.79
C HIS A 808 -41.53 -17.86 8.22
N GLU A 809 -42.58 -18.62 8.53
CA GLU A 809 -42.48 -20.06 8.81
C GLU A 809 -42.04 -20.88 7.60
N MET A 810 -42.29 -20.40 6.37
CA MET A 810 -41.74 -21.01 5.16
C MET A 810 -40.21 -20.93 5.11
N TRP A 811 -39.59 -19.95 5.77
CA TRP A 811 -38.13 -19.86 5.95
C TRP A 811 -37.67 -20.38 7.31
N HIS A 812 -38.54 -21.08 8.05
CA HIS A 812 -38.26 -21.68 9.35
C HIS A 812 -37.79 -20.69 10.43
N PHE A 813 -38.18 -19.41 10.36
CA PHE A 813 -37.77 -18.41 11.36
C PHE A 813 -38.08 -18.87 12.80
N PRO A 814 -37.15 -18.71 13.76
CA PRO A 814 -37.40 -19.04 15.16
C PRO A 814 -38.19 -17.91 15.83
N LEU A 815 -39.51 -18.10 15.94
CA LEU A 815 -40.44 -17.08 16.42
C LEU A 815 -40.76 -17.28 17.90
N SER A 816 -40.48 -16.28 18.74
CA SER A 816 -40.88 -16.32 20.14
C SER A 816 -42.39 -16.17 20.32
N GLN A 817 -42.91 -16.65 21.45
CA GLN A 817 -44.33 -16.55 21.80
C GLN A 817 -44.82 -15.09 21.73
N LYS A 818 -44.02 -14.14 22.22
CA LYS A 818 -44.34 -12.71 22.17
C LYS A 818 -44.45 -12.18 20.74
N THR A 819 -43.59 -12.64 19.82
CA THR A 819 -43.67 -12.27 18.40
C THR A 819 -44.95 -12.82 17.78
N ARG A 820 -45.33 -14.07 18.10
CA ARG A 820 -46.57 -14.69 17.63
C ARG A 820 -47.82 -13.95 18.10
N GLU A 821 -47.85 -13.56 19.37
CA GLU A 821 -48.95 -12.78 19.95
C GLU A 821 -49.13 -11.43 19.24
N ILE A 822 -48.05 -10.67 19.06
CA ILE A 822 -48.10 -9.36 18.40
C ILE A 822 -48.53 -9.46 16.94
N CYS A 823 -48.01 -10.43 16.19
CA CYS A 823 -48.37 -10.57 14.78
C CYS A 823 -49.79 -11.10 14.57
N SER A 824 -50.31 -11.93 15.49
CA SER A 824 -51.67 -12.51 15.38
C SER A 824 -52.81 -11.49 15.57
N GLU A 825 -52.52 -10.29 16.07
CA GLU A 825 -53.49 -9.18 16.13
C GLU A 825 -53.86 -8.63 14.74
N PHE A 826 -53.03 -8.89 13.73
CA PHE A 826 -53.24 -8.43 12.35
C PHE A 826 -53.96 -9.50 11.49
N PRO A 827 -54.71 -9.09 10.44
CA PRO A 827 -55.29 -10.04 9.49
C PRO A 827 -54.21 -10.87 8.80
N CYS A 828 -54.46 -12.16 8.54
CA CYS A 828 -53.47 -13.02 7.90
C CYS A 828 -53.27 -12.68 6.41
N PHE A 829 -52.02 -12.76 5.93
CA PHE A 829 -51.68 -12.70 4.52
C PHE A 829 -50.66 -13.79 4.14
N PHE A 830 -50.92 -14.47 3.02
CA PHE A 830 -49.96 -15.39 2.39
C PHE A 830 -50.15 -15.37 0.88
N PRO A 831 -49.13 -15.04 0.07
CA PRO A 831 -49.30 -14.81 -1.37
C PRO A 831 -49.72 -16.08 -2.12
N ASP A 832 -50.49 -15.91 -3.19
CA ASP A 832 -50.80 -16.95 -4.16
C ASP A 832 -50.33 -16.52 -5.56
N ASP A 833 -49.10 -16.91 -5.90
CA ASP A 833 -48.44 -16.49 -7.13
C ASP A 833 -47.64 -17.63 -7.78
N GLU A 834 -46.86 -17.31 -8.82
CA GLU A 834 -46.06 -18.31 -9.54
C GLU A 834 -45.00 -19.00 -8.68
N TYR A 835 -44.52 -18.36 -7.61
CA TYR A 835 -43.49 -18.90 -6.71
C TYR A 835 -44.08 -19.80 -5.63
N THR A 836 -45.36 -19.63 -5.30
CA THR A 836 -46.04 -20.47 -4.29
C THR A 836 -46.57 -21.79 -4.88
N LYS A 837 -46.97 -21.80 -6.15
CA LYS A 837 -47.54 -22.99 -6.84
C LYS A 837 -46.73 -24.28 -6.68
N PRO A 838 -45.38 -24.29 -6.78
CA PRO A 838 -44.60 -25.52 -6.65
C PRO A 838 -44.58 -26.13 -5.24
N HIS A 839 -45.03 -25.38 -4.22
CA HIS A 839 -44.87 -25.73 -2.80
C HIS A 839 -46.20 -25.93 -2.06
N GLN A 840 -47.29 -26.21 -2.80
CA GLN A 840 -48.65 -26.25 -2.25
C GLN A 840 -48.80 -27.16 -1.01
N ALA A 841 -48.18 -28.34 -1.00
CA ALA A 841 -48.28 -29.27 0.13
C ALA A 841 -47.74 -28.67 1.44
N ARG A 842 -46.60 -27.96 1.37
CA ARG A 842 -46.00 -27.29 2.53
C ARG A 842 -46.80 -26.06 2.93
N ILE A 843 -47.33 -25.32 1.96
CA ILE A 843 -48.20 -24.16 2.20
C ILE A 843 -49.48 -24.60 2.92
N ASP A 844 -50.13 -25.67 2.46
CA ASP A 844 -51.33 -26.22 3.08
C ASP A 844 -51.05 -26.71 4.51
N GLU A 845 -49.85 -27.24 4.78
CA GLU A 845 -49.42 -27.59 6.12
C GLU A 845 -49.31 -26.36 7.02
N VAL A 846 -48.59 -25.32 6.59
CA VAL A 846 -48.40 -24.08 7.37
C VAL A 846 -49.73 -23.35 7.57
N LEU A 847 -50.56 -23.23 6.53
CA LEU A 847 -51.81 -22.47 6.59
C LEU A 847 -52.91 -23.15 7.42
N LYS A 848 -52.77 -24.41 7.85
CA LYS A 848 -53.71 -25.04 8.80
C LYS A 848 -53.80 -24.25 10.10
N ASP A 849 -52.69 -23.67 10.53
CA ASP A 849 -52.61 -22.90 11.78
C ASP A 849 -53.02 -21.43 11.59
N TYR A 850 -53.31 -21.01 10.35
CA TYR A 850 -53.65 -19.62 9.98
C TYR A 850 -54.87 -19.57 9.05
N PRO A 851 -56.10 -19.70 9.57
CA PRO A 851 -57.30 -19.64 8.72
C PRO A 851 -57.54 -18.23 8.15
N ASN A 852 -58.19 -18.17 6.98
CA ASN A 852 -58.66 -16.92 6.33
C ASN A 852 -57.56 -15.93 5.89
N CYS A 853 -56.39 -16.41 5.50
CA CYS A 853 -55.35 -15.53 4.95
C CYS A 853 -55.78 -14.89 3.62
N SER A 854 -55.59 -13.57 3.49
CA SER A 854 -55.67 -12.89 2.20
C SER A 854 -54.55 -13.40 1.29
N ARG A 855 -54.88 -13.68 0.03
CA ARG A 855 -53.99 -14.34 -0.93
C ARG A 855 -53.56 -13.47 -2.12
N THR A 856 -54.20 -12.31 -2.30
CA THR A 856 -53.95 -11.42 -3.44
C THR A 856 -53.91 -9.97 -2.99
N ASN A 857 -53.28 -9.11 -3.80
CA ASN A 857 -53.26 -7.65 -3.65
C ASN A 857 -52.86 -7.15 -2.24
N PRO A 858 -51.66 -7.50 -1.73
CA PRO A 858 -51.17 -6.95 -0.47
C PRO A 858 -51.01 -5.43 -0.53
N ASN A 859 -51.25 -4.78 0.61
CA ASN A 859 -50.98 -3.35 0.80
C ASN A 859 -49.50 -3.01 0.51
N LYS A 860 -49.25 -2.03 -0.35
CA LYS A 860 -47.90 -1.52 -0.56
C LYS A 860 -47.49 -0.62 0.60
N VAL A 861 -46.37 -0.95 1.22
CA VAL A 861 -45.76 -0.18 2.31
C VAL A 861 -45.02 1.02 1.72
N VAL A 862 -45.44 2.21 2.12
CA VAL A 862 -44.80 3.46 1.74
C VAL A 862 -43.52 3.64 2.57
N PHE A 863 -42.41 3.95 1.90
CA PHE A 863 -41.19 4.30 2.59
C PHE A 863 -41.37 5.64 3.32
N ARG A 864 -41.08 5.68 4.63
CA ARG A 864 -41.31 6.89 5.45
C ARG A 864 -40.29 8.00 5.24
N GLY A 865 -39.12 7.67 4.71
CA GLY A 865 -38.07 8.64 4.41
C GLY A 865 -38.21 9.23 3.01
N ASP A 866 -37.39 10.24 2.71
CA ASP A 866 -37.15 10.67 1.34
C ASP A 866 -36.00 9.85 0.75
N ILE A 867 -36.34 8.81 -0.02
CA ILE A 867 -35.34 7.92 -0.63
C ILE A 867 -34.48 8.64 -1.68
N ARG A 868 -35.02 9.69 -2.31
CA ARG A 868 -34.34 10.47 -3.37
C ARG A 868 -33.63 11.71 -2.85
N ARG A 869 -33.60 11.94 -1.53
CA ARG A 869 -32.94 13.10 -0.91
C ARG A 869 -31.48 13.22 -1.38
N GLY A 870 -31.16 14.35 -2.00
CA GLY A 870 -29.81 14.68 -2.47
C GLY A 870 -29.41 14.08 -3.81
N ILE A 871 -30.25 13.27 -4.46
CA ILE A 871 -29.97 12.79 -5.82
C ILE A 871 -29.89 13.98 -6.78
N GLY A 872 -28.81 14.05 -7.56
CA GLY A 872 -28.57 15.14 -8.51
C GLY A 872 -28.17 16.48 -7.88
N VAL A 873 -28.17 16.58 -6.55
CA VAL A 873 -27.62 17.72 -5.81
C VAL A 873 -26.16 17.40 -5.47
N VAL A 874 -25.26 18.35 -5.67
CA VAL A 874 -23.86 18.25 -5.25
C VAL A 874 -23.56 19.31 -4.20
N ARG A 875 -22.71 18.99 -3.22
CA ARG A 875 -22.19 19.99 -2.28
C ARG A 875 -21.33 21.04 -2.99
N PRO A 876 -21.11 22.22 -2.38
CA PRO A 876 -20.14 23.17 -2.87
C PRO A 876 -18.77 22.54 -3.10
N GLN A 877 -18.05 23.04 -4.12
CA GLN A 877 -16.66 22.70 -4.36
C GLN A 877 -15.83 22.90 -3.09
N ASN A 878 -15.03 21.90 -2.74
CA ASN A 878 -14.20 21.89 -1.55
C ASN A 878 -12.70 21.69 -1.87
N ILE A 879 -12.35 21.43 -3.13
CA ILE A 879 -10.96 21.27 -3.60
C ILE A 879 -10.72 22.28 -4.72
N PHE A 880 -9.75 23.17 -4.52
CA PHE A 880 -9.37 24.20 -5.48
C PHE A 880 -7.92 23.98 -5.88
N LEU A 881 -7.68 23.76 -7.17
CA LEU A 881 -6.34 23.47 -7.70
C LEU A 881 -5.92 24.58 -8.66
N LYS A 882 -4.80 25.24 -8.34
CA LYS A 882 -4.18 26.24 -9.21
C LYS A 882 -2.80 25.76 -9.64
N PHE A 883 -2.63 25.50 -10.93
CA PHE A 883 -1.35 25.10 -11.53
C PHE A 883 -0.57 26.33 -12.01
N GLU A 884 0.75 26.32 -11.83
CA GLU A 884 1.67 27.41 -12.18
C GLU A 884 2.59 27.08 -13.37
#